data_AF-A0A836CIW1-F1
#
_entry.id   AF-A0A836CIW1-F1
#
_cell.length_a   1.000
_cell.length_b   1.000
_cell.length_c   1.000
_cell.angle_alpha   90.00
_cell.angle_beta   90.00
_cell.angle_gamma   90.00
#
_symmetry.space_group_name_H-M   'P 1'
#
loop_
_entity.id
_entity.type
_entity.pdbx_description
1 polymer ?
#
loop_
_entity_poly.entity_id
_entity_poly.type
_entity_poly.pdbx_seq_one_letter_code
_entity_poly.pdbx_strand_id
1 'polypeptide(L)'
;GGAYYIVRGVTTNAGGDQTITTYPVVALPDGAVPGTGAAPALIFGVQAVVVTPNALQLTGNGMFQYSWDVHFTNMTVGGDQVQMTYDATHLTTTNGDPVTMGIITKSAGNELTGTFSLSYGGSTTVPLAYDATADEVQNALNKLDSVWPSQVSVTRSAQPHVDASLQVKGYTWTVTFDSAEWHNPRDHSVGAPDIPGNWQGVPARWTDTWPTTGKVEKGTRFSMAWGKNVGDLEPMQCNYEGLGTTYSGDAKQDCIVNTVKKGTNPISGSFKLKLVLTGHTVLATPQRGAALTCTTGPIAHNAWASAVESGGDGTSLEEILEATSCVGDVAVTRSDVNVGGKNGGYTWLITFLRDKEGLCEQVDDLGQCNAPGNVPKLVADNTNLIGTNLQNTGMFLLGATLVDSNHAFATVLDKSDTLPATPVRPAPMAQHQIVRVYDLAYTASDHFANNPQFQLKFNGLGSTVCVHWDATDTAMFNAIQALDTALGTTYSAGMSVTRSSPDTSKPTEWGLPGTESPNGYSWYIMFRTNAPALVVDAVGCLGSEFVDFQGVTAVIDQQYAPHPDDCSSKHCKDGVVLRGAINVYADAAHAAAATACGSGGNLHWNMVEAIMKTAIQSCTLGQQVDVSMSIPDQYGTVQWVVTFTDNPGQTPSGAGDMPALVIQQDYLHQAPSAGDATLVASNPVIQELQKGSTSMSGSFTVDYGDPNGARTFAFDESADRFRLKLEEMTTISRVQVVRQQYPLAGQGHGGWGGVHVDPGSLGGYVWQVRFLRVFGDYAGFTFPPGAGNVDTLALDFTALQGTVATAKATTYTDGSTALGGSFALAFDGQQTGPVRYTSDSTELEAVLEDLSNVGGVSVAFDHYLPTPVAGVLLSVDRDGSEAAIAAAPGFDLGSILTAGDVVRIGGADVGTGLTGTNGDTILDVPGGPGHQVWVAPTHPVAPTDNDLTELVVPGQELRIGGRAYGVRRTGMEVQSYVVAADASVTGDYYTLAFAHASTTKTTGCLQFDASALSVEAALNGLSNVGAGGVAVTRSGAGTHGLPYVYSIYFEGASVAGDVAQLQLSHTAACAGVVPTLPALHMRTVVNGGYTAHQRLTLSTETGTVTGPYFKLSTSTTFAAGQTTACLDWGAPAATVQAALAGLTDFSPQVVGFTLDTRTLSGSTIQLSAGAYVNGLVQGGDAVQVAG
;
A
#
# COMPACT_ATOMS: atom_id res chain seq x y z
N GLY A 1 28.46 73.41 30.23
CA GLY A 1 28.68 74.53 31.17
C GLY A 1 30.03 75.13 30.87
N GLY A 2 30.06 76.40 30.45
CA GLY A 2 31.26 77.15 30.05
C GLY A 2 31.11 77.78 28.67
N ALA A 3 30.37 78.89 28.56
CA ALA A 3 30.34 79.71 27.34
C ALA A 3 31.40 80.81 27.45
N TYR A 4 32.29 80.91 26.46
CA TYR A 4 33.28 81.99 26.36
C TYR A 4 32.71 83.17 25.55
N TYR A 5 32.91 84.38 26.04
CA TYR A 5 32.55 85.63 25.36
C TYR A 5 33.82 86.40 25.01
N ILE A 6 33.93 86.97 23.81
CA ILE A 6 34.99 87.94 23.48
C ILE A 6 34.48 89.34 23.81
N VAL A 7 35.11 90.01 24.77
CA VAL A 7 34.83 91.41 25.12
C VAL A 7 35.64 92.32 24.19
N ARG A 8 34.98 93.11 23.33
CA ARG A 8 35.65 93.98 22.36
C ARG A 8 35.63 95.48 22.69
N GLY A 9 35.36 95.84 23.95
CA GLY A 9 35.53 97.21 24.47
C GLY A 9 34.49 97.62 25.51
N VAL A 10 34.90 98.48 26.43
CA VAL A 10 34.04 99.15 27.43
C VAL A 10 33.95 100.62 27.03
N THR A 11 32.75 101.12 26.79
CA THR A 11 32.50 102.57 26.66
C THR A 11 31.73 103.07 27.86
N THR A 12 32.32 104.07 28.54
CA THR A 12 31.71 104.80 29.64
C THR A 12 31.01 106.05 29.12
N ASN A 13 29.72 106.16 29.37
CA ASN A 13 29.02 107.42 29.15
C ASN A 13 29.30 108.38 30.32
N ALA A 14 29.14 109.69 30.09
CA ALA A 14 29.52 110.76 31.02
C ALA A 14 28.84 110.72 32.41
N GLY A 15 27.91 109.79 32.65
CA GLY A 15 27.25 109.53 33.94
C GLY A 15 27.83 108.36 34.75
N GLY A 16 28.86 107.66 34.27
CA GLY A 16 29.58 106.63 35.05
C GLY A 16 29.04 105.20 34.94
N ASP A 17 27.90 104.95 34.29
CA ASP A 17 27.44 103.58 34.02
C ASP A 17 28.18 102.95 32.82
N GLN A 18 28.67 101.72 33.01
CA GLN A 18 29.37 100.94 32.00
C GLN A 18 28.39 100.05 31.23
N THR A 19 28.31 100.21 29.91
CA THR A 19 27.53 99.32 29.05
C THR A 19 28.46 98.35 28.34
N ILE A 20 28.37 97.06 28.68
CA ILE A 20 29.13 95.99 28.03
C ILE A 20 28.35 95.54 26.80
N THR A 21 28.90 95.76 25.60
CA THR A 21 28.30 95.22 24.36
C THR A 21 28.88 93.84 24.11
N THR A 22 28.09 92.79 24.33
CA THR A 22 28.45 91.41 24.01
C THR A 22 27.84 91.01 22.66
N TYR A 23 28.63 90.39 21.79
CA TYR A 23 28.11 89.70 20.61
C TYR A 23 28.09 88.19 20.89
N PRO A 24 27.00 87.48 20.56
CA PRO A 24 26.98 86.03 20.65
C PRO A 24 27.94 85.45 19.60
N VAL A 25 28.91 84.65 20.04
CA VAL A 25 29.62 83.75 19.13
C VAL A 25 28.74 82.51 19.00
N VAL A 26 28.07 82.38 17.87
CA VAL A 26 27.46 81.10 17.49
C VAL A 26 28.61 80.16 17.18
N ALA A 27 28.80 79.14 18.01
CA ALA A 27 29.58 77.97 17.61
C ALA A 27 28.84 77.34 16.42
N LEU A 28 29.49 77.32 15.25
CA LEU A 28 28.99 76.52 14.14
C LEU A 28 28.99 75.05 14.59
N PRO A 29 27.90 74.29 14.36
CA PRO A 29 27.98 72.83 14.43
C PRO A 29 28.99 72.36 13.39
N ASP A 30 29.74 71.30 13.69
CA ASP A 30 30.45 70.53 12.66
C ASP A 30 29.46 70.18 11.54
N GLY A 31 29.74 70.66 10.31
CA GLY A 31 29.05 70.21 9.10
C GLY A 31 28.30 71.25 8.24
N ALA A 32 28.50 72.55 8.39
CA ALA A 32 27.92 73.54 7.46
C ALA A 32 28.74 73.69 6.16
N VAL A 33 28.10 73.41 5.02
CA VAL A 33 28.61 73.60 3.64
C VAL A 33 28.75 75.10 3.32
N PRO A 34 29.87 75.57 2.72
CA PRO A 34 29.97 76.96 2.28
C PRO A 34 29.28 77.14 0.92
N GLY A 35 28.02 77.60 0.95
CA GLY A 35 27.25 77.99 -0.22
C GLY A 35 27.05 79.51 -0.29
N THR A 36 27.62 80.12 -1.33
CA THR A 36 27.20 81.38 -1.98
C THR A 36 26.68 82.49 -1.07
N GLY A 37 27.59 83.19 -0.39
CA GLY A 37 27.30 84.46 0.28
C GLY A 37 28.54 85.34 0.24
N ALA A 38 28.39 86.56 -0.28
CA ALA A 38 29.47 87.51 -0.48
C ALA A 38 30.40 87.59 0.73
N ALA A 39 31.70 87.41 0.48
CA ALA A 39 32.73 87.58 1.50
C ALA A 39 32.60 88.96 2.15
N PRO A 40 32.57 89.07 3.49
CA PRO A 40 32.71 90.37 4.13
C PRO A 40 34.08 90.93 3.74
N ALA A 41 34.08 92.15 3.18
CA ALA A 41 35.30 92.85 2.84
C ALA A 41 36.22 92.89 4.07
N LEU A 42 37.39 92.25 3.95
CA LEU A 42 38.48 92.36 4.91
C LEU A 42 38.85 93.85 5.02
N ILE A 43 38.49 94.47 6.15
CA ILE A 43 39.03 95.77 6.53
C ILE A 43 40.50 95.52 6.85
N PHE A 44 41.38 95.90 5.93
CA PHE A 44 42.84 95.85 6.12
C PHE A 44 43.22 96.68 7.34
N GLY A 45 43.63 96.01 8.42
CA GLY A 45 44.28 96.64 9.55
C GLY A 45 45.63 97.21 9.10
N VAL A 46 45.95 98.40 9.61
CA VAL A 46 47.08 99.30 9.31
C VAL A 46 48.51 98.73 9.48
N GLN A 47 48.69 97.41 9.55
CA GLN A 47 49.99 96.74 9.63
C GLN A 47 50.40 96.00 8.34
N ALA A 48 49.65 96.15 7.24
CA ALA A 48 49.83 95.32 6.04
C ALA A 48 50.82 95.83 4.98
N VAL A 49 51.21 97.09 5.08
CA VAL A 49 52.03 97.79 4.09
C VAL A 49 53.05 98.66 4.81
N VAL A 50 54.33 98.47 4.53
CA VAL A 50 55.42 99.33 4.98
C VAL A 50 55.77 100.29 3.85
N VAL A 51 55.55 101.57 4.08
CA VAL A 51 55.92 102.64 3.14
C VAL A 51 57.20 103.30 3.66
N THR A 52 58.27 103.21 2.87
CA THR A 52 59.57 103.77 3.24
C THR A 52 59.88 104.95 2.33
N PRO A 53 59.98 106.19 2.83
CA PRO A 53 60.38 107.33 2.02
C PRO A 53 61.85 107.17 1.62
N ASN A 54 62.14 107.28 0.33
CA ASN A 54 63.49 107.34 -0.16
C ASN A 54 64.05 108.76 0.04
N ALA A 55 65.38 108.87 0.16
CA ALA A 55 66.05 110.15 0.31
C ALA A 55 65.72 111.10 -0.87
N LEU A 56 65.55 112.39 -0.56
CA LEU A 56 65.26 113.44 -1.53
C LEU A 56 66.33 113.46 -2.62
N GLN A 57 65.95 113.20 -3.87
CA GLN A 57 66.88 113.19 -5.00
C GLN A 57 66.68 114.44 -5.86
N LEU A 58 67.78 115.12 -6.16
CA LEU A 58 67.84 116.17 -7.19
C LEU A 58 67.94 115.48 -8.55
N THR A 59 66.89 115.61 -9.36
CA THR A 59 66.95 115.16 -10.76
C THR A 59 67.92 116.06 -11.55
N GLY A 60 68.52 115.54 -12.63
CA GLY A 60 69.49 116.28 -13.46
C GLY A 60 68.97 117.60 -14.07
N ASN A 61 67.68 117.89 -13.93
CA ASN A 61 67.01 119.11 -14.38
C ASN A 61 66.69 120.10 -13.24
N GLY A 62 67.22 119.87 -12.03
CA GLY A 62 67.05 120.80 -10.89
C GLY A 62 65.72 120.68 -10.14
N MET A 63 64.90 119.65 -10.39
CA MET A 63 63.67 119.38 -9.64
C MET A 63 63.89 118.38 -8.51
N PHE A 64 63.24 118.60 -7.35
CA PHE A 64 63.21 117.65 -6.24
C PHE A 64 62.20 116.55 -6.49
N GLN A 65 62.64 115.28 -6.42
CA GLN A 65 61.76 114.13 -6.50
C GLN A 65 61.58 113.52 -5.10
N TYR A 66 60.32 113.32 -4.71
CA TYR A 66 59.94 112.46 -3.61
C TYR A 66 59.59 111.08 -4.18
N SER A 67 60.15 110.02 -3.60
CA SER A 67 59.75 108.65 -3.90
C SER A 67 59.58 107.86 -2.61
N TRP A 68 58.66 106.91 -2.64
CA TRP A 68 58.39 106.00 -1.54
C TRP A 68 58.42 104.58 -2.06
N ASP A 69 59.11 103.70 -1.36
CA ASP A 69 59.02 102.26 -1.57
C ASP A 69 57.84 101.73 -0.76
N VAL A 70 56.86 101.15 -1.45
CA VAL A 70 55.69 100.51 -0.83
C VAL A 70 55.93 99.01 -0.81
N HIS A 71 56.14 98.43 0.37
CA HIS A 71 56.36 97.01 0.58
C HIS A 71 55.14 96.38 1.25
N PHE A 72 54.54 95.37 0.62
CA PHE A 72 53.43 94.61 1.19
C PHE A 72 53.98 93.53 2.12
N THR A 73 53.99 93.79 3.43
CA THR A 73 54.62 92.90 4.43
C THR A 73 53.66 91.89 5.05
N ASN A 74 52.35 91.98 4.75
CA ASN A 74 51.39 91.05 5.32
C ASN A 74 51.46 89.70 4.60
N MET A 75 51.60 88.66 5.40
CA MET A 75 51.56 87.26 5.00
C MET A 75 50.28 86.81 4.26
N THR A 76 49.21 87.62 4.30
CA THR A 76 47.95 87.39 3.55
C THR A 76 47.86 88.07 2.18
N VAL A 77 48.83 88.91 1.79
CA VAL A 77 48.97 89.45 0.42
C VAL A 77 50.03 88.63 -0.32
N GLY A 78 49.61 87.47 -0.81
CA GLY A 78 50.48 86.56 -1.57
C GLY A 78 50.44 86.82 -3.08
N GLY A 79 51.52 86.43 -3.77
CA GLY A 79 51.68 86.61 -5.21
C GLY A 79 51.82 88.06 -5.67
N ASP A 80 51.81 88.26 -6.99
CA ASP A 80 51.87 89.60 -7.59
C ASP A 80 50.67 90.45 -7.17
N GLN A 81 50.95 91.66 -6.67
CA GLN A 81 49.92 92.63 -6.32
C GLN A 81 49.56 93.49 -7.52
N VAL A 82 48.26 93.74 -7.69
CA VAL A 82 47.77 94.65 -8.73
C VAL A 82 48.43 96.01 -8.54
N GLN A 83 48.94 96.57 -9.64
CA GLN A 83 49.61 97.87 -9.61
C GLN A 83 48.62 98.95 -9.11
N MET A 84 49.05 99.69 -8.08
CA MET A 84 48.27 100.79 -7.52
C MET A 84 47.98 101.86 -8.57
N THR A 85 46.81 102.48 -8.49
CA THR A 85 46.44 103.65 -9.29
C THR A 85 46.57 104.91 -8.43
N TYR A 86 46.70 106.08 -9.07
CA TYR A 86 46.78 107.36 -8.38
C TYR A 86 45.82 108.37 -9.02
N ASP A 87 45.33 109.30 -8.20
CA ASP A 87 44.60 110.48 -8.66
C ASP A 87 45.46 111.71 -8.44
N ALA A 88 45.93 112.31 -9.55
CA ALA A 88 46.77 113.49 -9.51
C ALA A 88 45.97 114.82 -9.51
N THR A 89 44.64 114.77 -9.59
CA THR A 89 43.79 115.97 -9.76
C THR A 89 43.82 116.92 -8.57
N HIS A 90 44.27 116.44 -7.39
CA HIS A 90 44.40 117.23 -6.17
C HIS A 90 45.79 117.84 -5.95
N LEU A 91 46.74 117.63 -6.86
CA LEU A 91 48.08 118.20 -6.76
C LEU A 91 48.11 119.60 -7.38
N THR A 92 48.31 120.63 -6.55
CA THR A 92 48.39 122.03 -6.98
C THR A 92 49.83 122.52 -6.98
N THR A 93 50.25 123.22 -8.02
CA THR A 93 51.52 123.98 -8.03
C THR A 93 51.23 125.47 -7.97
N THR A 94 52.11 126.23 -7.32
CA THR A 94 51.96 127.69 -7.19
C THR A 94 52.16 128.41 -8.54
N ASN A 95 52.76 127.73 -9.53
CA ASN A 95 53.18 128.30 -10.82
C ASN A 95 52.52 127.65 -12.06
N GLY A 96 51.64 126.65 -11.90
CA GLY A 96 50.99 125.96 -13.03
C GLY A 96 51.85 124.91 -13.74
N ASP A 97 53.03 124.58 -13.21
CA ASP A 97 53.87 123.49 -13.71
C ASP A 97 53.20 122.12 -13.51
N PRO A 98 53.30 121.18 -14.47
CA PRO A 98 52.70 119.85 -14.36
C PRO A 98 53.45 118.98 -13.33
N VAL A 99 52.72 118.45 -12.34
CA VAL A 99 53.24 117.42 -11.42
C VAL A 99 53.02 116.05 -12.04
N THR A 100 54.09 115.36 -12.41
CA THR A 100 54.04 113.97 -12.88
C THR A 100 54.23 113.00 -11.71
N MET A 101 53.26 112.11 -11.51
CA MET A 101 53.38 110.95 -10.62
C MET A 101 53.59 109.69 -11.46
N GLY A 102 54.38 108.75 -10.96
CA GLY A 102 54.59 107.44 -11.60
C GLY A 102 54.67 106.35 -10.55
N ILE A 103 54.06 105.21 -10.85
CA ILE A 103 54.15 103.99 -10.04
C ILE A 103 54.85 102.94 -10.88
N ILE A 104 55.92 102.35 -10.35
CA ILE A 104 56.66 101.26 -10.99
C ILE A 104 56.77 100.10 -10.01
N THR A 105 56.61 98.88 -10.49
CA THR A 105 56.78 97.67 -9.66
C THR A 105 58.27 97.41 -9.46
N LYS A 106 58.74 97.47 -8.20
CA LYS A 106 60.16 97.29 -7.87
C LYS A 106 60.57 95.82 -7.74
N SER A 107 59.66 94.98 -7.24
CA SER A 107 59.80 93.52 -7.13
C SER A 107 58.44 92.86 -7.34
N ALA A 108 58.39 91.85 -8.21
CA ALA A 108 57.25 90.93 -8.32
C ALA A 108 57.10 90.11 -7.01
N GLY A 109 55.88 89.68 -6.71
CA GLY A 109 55.56 88.80 -5.59
C GLY A 109 56.01 87.35 -5.84
N ASN A 110 55.96 86.54 -4.78
CA ASN A 110 56.34 85.13 -4.86
C ASN A 110 55.16 84.28 -5.39
N GLU A 111 55.38 83.56 -6.49
CA GLU A 111 54.37 82.73 -7.16
C GLU A 111 54.85 81.27 -7.23
N LEU A 112 53.90 80.33 -7.16
CA LEU A 112 54.19 78.90 -7.31
C LEU A 112 54.47 78.58 -8.79
N THR A 113 55.38 77.66 -9.04
CA THR A 113 55.81 77.23 -10.40
C THR A 113 56.11 75.73 -10.42
N GLY A 114 56.33 75.18 -11.61
CA GLY A 114 56.70 73.78 -11.77
C GLY A 114 55.50 72.83 -11.76
N THR A 115 55.74 71.59 -11.35
CA THR A 115 54.76 70.50 -11.44
C THR A 115 54.71 69.66 -10.17
N PHE A 116 53.55 69.13 -9.84
CA PHE A 116 53.37 68.09 -8.83
C PHE A 116 52.84 66.80 -9.48
N SER A 117 52.89 65.69 -8.76
CA SER A 117 52.24 64.45 -9.20
C SER A 117 51.49 63.81 -8.03
N LEU A 118 50.40 63.13 -8.33
CA LEU A 118 49.59 62.43 -7.34
C LEU A 118 49.81 60.92 -7.48
N SER A 119 50.01 60.24 -6.36
CA SER A 119 50.15 58.78 -6.30
C SER A 119 49.04 58.16 -5.47
N TYR A 120 48.38 57.16 -6.02
CA TYR A 120 47.28 56.45 -5.38
C TYR A 120 47.34 54.97 -5.74
N GLY A 121 47.26 54.08 -4.73
CA GLY A 121 47.28 52.63 -4.94
C GLY A 121 48.51 52.12 -5.71
N GLY A 122 49.67 52.78 -5.56
CA GLY A 122 50.91 52.43 -6.27
C GLY A 122 51.01 52.93 -7.72
N SER A 123 49.99 53.62 -8.25
CA SER A 123 50.02 54.28 -9.56
C SER A 123 50.23 55.78 -9.39
N THR A 124 51.05 56.41 -10.23
CA THR A 124 51.35 57.85 -10.17
C THR A 124 50.89 58.55 -11.43
N THR A 125 50.31 59.74 -11.29
CA THR A 125 49.87 60.56 -12.43
C THR A 125 51.07 61.04 -13.25
N VAL A 126 50.81 61.44 -14.49
CA VAL A 126 51.74 62.32 -15.20
C VAL A 126 51.96 63.62 -14.39
N PRO A 127 53.10 64.33 -14.56
CA PRO A 127 53.32 65.62 -13.91
C PRO A 127 52.21 66.62 -14.28
N LEU A 128 51.58 67.19 -13.26
CA LEU A 128 50.53 68.19 -13.34
C LEU A 128 51.11 69.56 -13.04
N ALA A 129 50.76 70.57 -13.85
CA ALA A 129 51.17 71.94 -13.59
C ALA A 129 50.67 72.42 -12.21
N TYR A 130 51.44 73.29 -11.54
CA TYR A 130 51.09 73.86 -10.24
C TYR A 130 49.69 74.52 -10.18
N ASP A 131 49.16 74.96 -11.32
CA ASP A 131 47.86 75.59 -11.49
C ASP A 131 46.89 74.76 -12.35
N ALA A 132 47.12 73.46 -12.49
CA ALA A 132 46.28 72.54 -13.25
C ALA A 132 44.78 72.74 -12.95
N THR A 133 43.98 72.78 -14.00
CA THR A 133 42.52 72.84 -13.93
C THR A 133 41.95 71.59 -13.27
N ALA A 134 40.70 71.67 -12.79
CA ALA A 134 40.03 70.50 -12.20
C ALA A 134 39.94 69.33 -13.20
N ASP A 135 39.65 69.62 -14.47
CA ASP A 135 39.55 68.62 -15.54
C ASP A 135 40.90 67.94 -15.84
N GLU A 136 42.01 68.69 -15.82
CA GLU A 136 43.34 68.11 -16.02
C GLU A 136 43.71 67.13 -14.91
N VAL A 137 43.43 67.50 -13.65
CA VAL A 137 43.66 66.61 -12.50
C VAL A 137 42.73 65.41 -12.54
N GLN A 138 41.44 65.61 -12.85
CA GLN A 138 40.46 64.53 -13.00
C GLN A 138 40.88 63.52 -14.08
N ASN A 139 41.24 64.02 -15.26
CA ASN A 139 41.66 63.18 -16.38
C ASN A 139 42.96 62.41 -16.08
N ALA A 140 43.89 63.02 -15.33
CA ALA A 140 45.12 62.34 -14.94
C ALA A 140 44.86 61.23 -13.90
N LEU A 141 43.96 61.47 -12.94
CA LEU A 141 43.58 60.48 -11.92
C LEU A 141 42.76 59.32 -12.52
N ASN A 142 41.80 59.59 -13.40
CA ASN A 142 40.97 58.57 -14.04
C ASN A 142 41.74 57.63 -14.98
N LYS A 143 42.98 57.97 -15.36
CA LYS A 143 43.89 57.13 -16.14
C LYS A 143 44.75 56.20 -15.30
N LEU A 144 44.74 56.35 -13.97
CA LEU A 144 45.50 55.46 -13.10
C LEU A 144 44.84 54.09 -13.07
N ASP A 145 45.64 53.03 -13.22
CA ASP A 145 45.15 51.65 -13.07
C ASP A 145 44.59 51.38 -11.68
N SER A 146 44.96 52.17 -10.67
CA SER A 146 44.42 52.09 -9.31
C SER A 146 43.02 52.72 -9.16
N VAL A 147 42.60 53.56 -10.12
CA VAL A 147 41.30 54.22 -10.17
C VAL A 147 40.39 53.56 -11.21
N TRP A 148 40.92 53.34 -12.42
CA TRP A 148 40.25 52.60 -13.48
C TRP A 148 39.97 51.14 -13.02
N PRO A 149 38.78 50.57 -13.30
CA PRO A 149 37.72 51.04 -14.21
C PRO A 149 36.62 51.90 -13.57
N SER A 150 36.83 52.44 -12.37
CA SER A 150 35.96 53.45 -11.77
C SER A 150 36.48 54.86 -12.08
N GLN A 151 35.75 55.87 -11.59
CA GLN A 151 36.08 57.27 -11.82
C GLN A 151 36.17 58.07 -10.53
N VAL A 152 36.86 59.20 -10.62
CA VAL A 152 36.82 60.30 -9.67
C VAL A 152 36.27 61.54 -10.34
N SER A 153 35.62 62.38 -9.54
CA SER A 153 35.27 63.75 -9.88
C SER A 153 36.14 64.72 -9.08
N VAL A 154 36.62 65.78 -9.74
CA VAL A 154 37.50 66.78 -9.12
C VAL A 154 36.88 68.16 -9.23
N THR A 155 36.92 68.89 -8.12
CA THR A 155 36.65 70.33 -8.10
C THR A 155 37.89 71.07 -7.61
N ARG A 156 38.06 72.33 -8.02
CA ARG A 156 39.19 73.17 -7.61
C ARG A 156 38.68 74.47 -7.00
N SER A 157 39.41 75.01 -6.01
CA SER A 157 39.13 76.32 -5.44
C SER A 157 39.13 77.41 -6.53
N ALA A 158 38.05 78.21 -6.58
CA ALA A 158 37.87 79.27 -7.58
C ALA A 158 38.85 80.44 -7.43
N GLN A 159 39.42 80.60 -6.23
CA GLN A 159 40.48 81.56 -5.96
C GLN A 159 41.70 80.80 -5.41
N PRO A 160 42.93 81.25 -5.72
CA PRO A 160 44.12 80.72 -5.08
C PRO A 160 44.05 81.00 -3.57
N HIS A 161 44.27 79.98 -2.76
CA HIS A 161 44.43 80.13 -1.32
C HIS A 161 45.77 80.82 -1.04
N VAL A 162 45.74 81.89 -0.25
CA VAL A 162 46.96 82.47 0.30
C VAL A 162 47.21 81.79 1.63
N ASP A 163 48.32 81.05 1.73
CA ASP A 163 48.77 80.59 3.04
C ASP A 163 49.19 81.83 3.83
N ALA A 164 48.44 82.11 4.91
CA ALA A 164 48.66 83.22 5.80
C ALA A 164 50.00 83.15 6.54
N SER A 165 50.88 82.19 6.25
CA SER A 165 52.23 82.12 6.79
C SER A 165 53.35 82.39 5.76
N LEU A 166 53.06 82.44 4.44
CA LEU A 166 54.12 82.33 3.40
C LEU A 166 54.04 83.25 2.17
N GLN A 167 53.03 84.14 2.01
CA GLN A 167 52.90 85.03 0.84
C GLN A 167 52.92 84.34 -0.54
N VAL A 168 52.61 83.04 -0.63
CA VAL A 168 52.48 82.29 -1.90
C VAL A 168 51.03 81.88 -2.13
N LYS A 169 50.57 81.96 -3.38
CA LYS A 169 49.26 81.46 -3.83
C LYS A 169 49.31 79.95 -4.08
N GLY A 170 48.32 79.22 -3.58
CA GLY A 170 48.13 77.77 -3.82
C GLY A 170 46.70 77.44 -4.24
N TYR A 171 46.44 76.20 -4.62
CA TYR A 171 45.10 75.74 -5.00
C TYR A 171 44.71 74.50 -4.20
N THR A 172 43.41 74.37 -3.94
CA THR A 172 42.85 73.18 -3.30
C THR A 172 42.05 72.41 -4.33
N TRP A 173 42.41 71.15 -4.58
CA TRP A 173 41.60 70.22 -5.36
C TRP A 173 40.85 69.30 -4.40
N THR A 174 39.53 69.21 -4.54
CA THR A 174 38.69 68.24 -3.83
C THR A 174 38.40 67.09 -4.78
N VAL A 175 38.95 65.92 -4.48
CA VAL A 175 38.77 64.68 -5.25
C VAL A 175 37.71 63.83 -4.57
N THR A 176 36.67 63.43 -5.32
CA THR A 176 35.61 62.52 -4.87
C THR A 176 35.69 61.24 -5.68
N PHE A 177 35.72 60.09 -5.01
CA PHE A 177 35.65 58.79 -5.68
C PHE A 177 34.19 58.42 -5.97
N ASP A 178 33.88 58.25 -7.26
CA ASP A 178 32.53 57.93 -7.75
C ASP A 178 32.39 56.41 -7.87
N SER A 179 32.49 55.70 -6.74
CA SER A 179 32.45 54.22 -6.67
C SER A 179 31.37 53.67 -5.73
N ALA A 180 30.48 54.54 -5.25
CA ALA A 180 29.56 54.26 -4.16
C ALA A 180 28.12 53.93 -4.61
N GLU A 181 27.87 53.74 -5.90
CA GLU A 181 26.58 53.27 -6.42
C GLU A 181 26.63 51.77 -6.67
N TRP A 182 25.57 51.07 -6.27
CA TRP A 182 25.42 49.66 -6.54
C TRP A 182 24.86 49.46 -7.95
N HIS A 183 25.37 48.47 -8.67
CA HIS A 183 24.82 48.03 -9.96
C HIS A 183 24.85 46.50 -10.03
N ASN A 184 23.93 45.91 -10.80
CA ASN A 184 23.93 44.47 -11.03
C ASN A 184 25.23 44.07 -11.74
N PRO A 185 26.10 43.22 -11.15
CA PRO A 185 27.39 42.85 -11.72
C PRO A 185 27.25 42.11 -13.06
N ARG A 186 26.10 41.49 -13.34
CA ARG A 186 25.84 40.81 -14.63
C ARG A 186 25.41 41.75 -15.75
N ASP A 187 25.00 42.98 -15.43
CA ASP A 187 24.49 43.97 -16.39
C ASP A 187 25.56 45.02 -16.75
N HIS A 188 26.81 44.60 -16.84
CA HIS A 188 27.90 45.46 -17.29
C HIS A 188 28.18 45.17 -18.77
N SER A 189 28.53 46.19 -19.55
CA SER A 189 28.96 46.00 -20.93
C SER A 189 30.28 46.71 -21.18
N VAL A 190 31.15 46.07 -21.97
CA VAL A 190 32.44 46.65 -22.39
C VAL A 190 32.28 47.92 -23.23
N GLY A 191 31.07 48.23 -23.71
CA GLY A 191 30.78 49.36 -24.58
C GLY A 191 30.13 50.57 -23.91
N ALA A 192 29.75 50.50 -22.63
CA ALA A 192 29.20 51.65 -21.91
C ALA A 192 30.30 52.73 -21.74
N PRO A 193 30.07 54.00 -22.10
CA PRO A 193 31.09 55.05 -22.00
C PRO A 193 31.46 55.38 -20.54
N ASP A 194 30.52 55.21 -19.63
CA ASP A 194 30.67 55.28 -18.18
C ASP A 194 29.47 54.59 -17.50
N ILE A 195 29.66 54.20 -16.23
CA ILE A 195 28.56 53.85 -15.33
C ILE A 195 28.67 54.83 -14.15
N PRO A 196 27.76 55.82 -14.04
CA PRO A 196 27.78 56.79 -12.96
C PRO A 196 27.91 56.11 -11.59
N GLY A 197 28.86 56.58 -10.78
CA GLY A 197 29.08 56.04 -9.43
C GLY A 197 29.59 54.60 -9.35
N ASN A 198 29.93 53.94 -10.47
CA ASN A 198 30.33 52.53 -10.50
C ASN A 198 31.55 52.26 -11.42
N TRP A 199 31.61 51.13 -12.14
CA TRP A 199 32.75 50.77 -12.99
C TRP A 199 32.35 50.33 -14.40
N GLN A 200 33.27 50.49 -15.35
CA GLN A 200 33.10 50.05 -16.73
C GLN A 200 33.78 48.70 -17.00
N GLY A 201 33.09 47.72 -17.58
CA GLY A 201 33.73 46.49 -18.03
C GLY A 201 32.79 45.34 -18.40
N VAL A 202 33.35 44.12 -18.47
CA VAL A 202 32.58 42.89 -18.75
C VAL A 202 31.66 42.54 -17.58
N PRO A 203 30.52 41.86 -17.80
CA PRO A 203 29.75 41.25 -16.72
C PRO A 203 30.64 40.45 -15.75
N ALA A 204 30.48 40.70 -14.46
CA ALA A 204 31.12 39.94 -13.39
C ALA A 204 30.12 38.96 -12.76
N ARG A 205 30.64 37.87 -12.18
CA ARG A 205 29.84 37.01 -11.31
C ARG A 205 29.56 37.74 -10.00
N TRP A 206 28.45 37.39 -9.36
CA TRP A 206 28.09 37.94 -8.06
C TRP A 206 29.16 37.71 -6.99
N THR A 207 29.89 36.61 -7.09
CA THR A 207 31.00 36.24 -6.19
C THR A 207 32.31 36.95 -6.50
N ASP A 208 32.42 37.63 -7.65
CA ASP A 208 33.67 38.28 -8.03
C ASP A 208 33.91 39.49 -7.14
N THR A 209 35.16 39.62 -6.70
CA THR A 209 35.61 40.68 -5.82
C THR A 209 36.80 41.40 -6.43
N TRP A 210 36.88 42.68 -6.14
CA TRP A 210 37.97 43.52 -6.64
C TRP A 210 39.31 43.17 -5.99
N PRO A 211 40.42 43.14 -6.75
CA PRO A 211 41.72 42.79 -6.20
C PRO A 211 42.26 43.75 -5.12
N THR A 212 41.92 45.04 -5.18
CA THR A 212 42.43 46.11 -4.32
C THR A 212 41.35 47.16 -4.08
N THR A 213 40.71 47.16 -2.89
CA THR A 213 39.61 48.10 -2.57
C THR A 213 39.61 48.49 -1.10
N GLY A 214 39.60 49.79 -0.82
CA GLY A 214 39.52 50.34 0.54
C GLY A 214 40.53 49.75 1.54
N LYS A 215 40.34 50.15 2.80
CA LYS A 215 40.95 49.55 3.99
C LYS A 215 40.10 48.36 4.36
N VAL A 216 40.54 47.19 3.92
CA VAL A 216 39.88 45.93 4.25
C VAL A 216 40.53 45.32 5.50
N GLU A 217 39.77 45.29 6.58
CA GLU A 217 40.12 44.50 7.77
C GLU A 217 39.96 43.01 7.44
N LYS A 218 40.91 42.17 7.89
CA LYS A 218 40.93 40.70 7.69
C LYS A 218 41.15 40.19 6.24
N GLY A 219 41.71 40.99 5.34
CA GLY A 219 42.18 40.51 4.02
C GLY A 219 41.09 40.07 3.02
N THR A 220 39.83 40.43 3.29
CA THR A 220 38.69 40.14 2.42
C THR A 220 38.51 41.27 1.40
N ARG A 221 37.84 41.04 0.27
CA ARG A 221 37.68 42.02 -0.82
C ARG A 221 36.20 42.42 -0.99
N PHE A 222 35.93 43.61 -1.53
CA PHE A 222 34.54 44.03 -1.82
C PHE A 222 34.05 43.46 -3.16
N SER A 223 32.75 43.17 -3.24
CA SER A 223 32.10 42.67 -4.46
C SER A 223 32.23 43.67 -5.61
N MET A 224 32.37 43.15 -6.84
CA MET A 224 32.31 43.95 -8.07
C MET A 224 30.89 44.45 -8.40
N ALA A 225 29.91 44.35 -7.49
CA ALA A 225 28.66 45.10 -7.60
C ALA A 225 28.83 46.60 -7.31
N TRP A 226 29.96 46.97 -6.70
CA TRP A 226 30.38 48.34 -6.40
C TRP A 226 31.57 48.74 -7.26
N GLY A 227 31.85 50.04 -7.34
CA GLY A 227 33.06 50.54 -7.99
C GLY A 227 34.33 50.11 -7.25
N LYS A 228 35.46 50.11 -7.96
CA LYS A 228 36.75 49.64 -7.45
C LYS A 228 37.23 50.40 -6.22
N ASN A 229 36.95 51.70 -6.13
CA ASN A 229 37.41 52.52 -5.01
C ASN A 229 36.25 52.84 -4.06
N VAL A 230 35.52 51.80 -3.65
CA VAL A 230 34.46 51.90 -2.64
C VAL A 230 35.02 51.70 -1.22
N GLY A 231 34.35 52.32 -0.24
CA GLY A 231 34.68 52.14 1.18
C GLY A 231 35.60 53.20 1.76
N ASP A 232 36.18 52.90 2.92
CA ASP A 232 37.22 53.67 3.58
C ASP A 232 38.53 53.56 2.79
N LEU A 233 38.93 54.59 2.06
CA LEU A 233 40.09 54.52 1.17
C LEU A 233 41.39 54.97 1.85
N GLU A 234 42.52 54.41 1.42
CA GLU A 234 43.84 54.95 1.80
C GLU A 234 44.01 56.39 1.29
N PRO A 235 44.69 57.28 2.03
CA PRO A 235 44.97 58.62 1.57
C PRO A 235 45.83 58.62 0.30
N MET A 236 45.52 59.53 -0.62
CA MET A 236 46.38 59.81 -1.77
C MET A 236 47.70 60.44 -1.31
N GLN A 237 48.78 60.14 -2.00
CA GLN A 237 50.08 60.76 -1.77
C GLN A 237 50.32 61.86 -2.81
N CYS A 238 50.98 62.94 -2.41
CA CYS A 238 51.37 63.99 -3.32
C CYS A 238 52.89 64.13 -3.34
N ASN A 239 53.48 64.01 -4.53
CA ASN A 239 54.88 64.31 -4.75
C ASN A 239 55.01 65.74 -5.30
N TYR A 240 55.63 66.60 -4.49
CA TYR A 240 55.81 68.02 -4.76
C TYR A 240 57.28 68.40 -5.06
N GLU A 241 58.18 67.42 -5.23
CA GLU A 241 59.60 67.71 -5.50
C GLU A 241 59.84 68.49 -6.80
N GLY A 242 58.88 68.46 -7.73
CA GLY A 242 58.90 69.25 -8.97
C GLY A 242 58.30 70.65 -8.85
N LEU A 243 57.78 71.04 -7.67
CA LEU A 243 57.28 72.38 -7.41
C LEU A 243 58.44 73.30 -7.02
N GLY A 244 58.35 74.54 -7.47
CA GLY A 244 59.27 75.61 -7.11
C GLY A 244 58.52 76.91 -6.86
N THR A 245 59.22 77.89 -6.33
CA THR A 245 58.73 79.27 -6.20
C THR A 245 59.54 80.18 -7.12
N THR A 246 58.96 81.27 -7.62
CA THR A 246 59.68 82.26 -8.45
C THR A 246 60.89 82.87 -7.72
N TYR A 247 60.90 82.81 -6.38
CA TYR A 247 62.07 83.06 -5.56
C TYR A 247 62.76 81.76 -5.12
N SER A 248 64.00 81.54 -5.58
CA SER A 248 64.75 80.30 -5.37
C SER A 248 65.31 80.08 -3.96
N GLY A 249 65.07 81.01 -3.03
CA GLY A 249 65.53 80.95 -1.63
C GLY A 249 64.50 80.40 -0.64
N ASP A 250 63.24 80.20 -1.06
CA ASP A 250 62.15 79.69 -0.22
C ASP A 250 62.00 78.17 -0.42
N ALA A 251 62.45 77.38 0.55
CA ALA A 251 62.35 75.91 0.54
C ALA A 251 61.02 75.41 1.14
N LYS A 252 59.88 75.96 0.68
CA LYS A 252 58.59 75.79 1.38
C LYS A 252 57.42 75.42 0.46
N GLN A 253 57.70 74.70 -0.62
CA GLN A 253 56.66 74.05 -1.41
C GLN A 253 56.10 72.89 -0.58
N ASP A 254 54.79 72.81 -0.45
CA ASP A 254 54.12 71.72 0.25
C ASP A 254 52.92 71.26 -0.59
N CYS A 255 52.55 70.00 -0.43
CA CYS A 255 51.36 69.44 -1.01
C CYS A 255 50.68 68.54 0.03
N ILE A 256 49.67 69.11 0.68
CA ILE A 256 48.99 68.50 1.82
C ILE A 256 47.75 67.76 1.32
N VAL A 257 47.66 66.47 1.62
CA VAL A 257 46.47 65.66 1.35
C VAL A 257 45.69 65.43 2.65
N ASN A 258 44.41 65.83 2.66
CA ASN A 258 43.49 65.65 3.78
C ASN A 258 42.21 64.93 3.35
N THR A 259 41.70 64.03 4.19
CA THR A 259 40.41 63.36 3.94
C THR A 259 39.25 64.23 4.40
N VAL A 260 38.44 64.74 3.46
CA VAL A 260 37.25 65.57 3.75
C VAL A 260 36.11 64.75 4.34
N LYS A 261 35.84 63.59 3.74
CA LYS A 261 34.81 62.65 4.21
C LYS A 261 35.31 61.22 4.03
N LYS A 262 35.27 60.45 5.11
CA LYS A 262 35.61 59.02 5.10
C LYS A 262 34.49 58.24 4.41
N GLY A 263 34.83 57.30 3.53
CA GLY A 263 33.86 56.41 2.91
C GLY A 263 33.36 55.32 3.87
N THR A 264 32.23 54.69 3.52
CA THR A 264 31.62 53.60 4.29
C THR A 264 31.84 52.29 3.56
N ASN A 265 32.44 51.29 4.23
CA ASN A 265 32.66 49.97 3.64
C ASN A 265 31.31 49.29 3.40
N PRO A 266 31.01 48.86 2.16
CA PRO A 266 29.88 47.99 1.88
C PRO A 266 29.98 46.68 2.66
N ILE A 267 28.84 46.00 2.84
CA ILE A 267 28.83 44.66 3.40
C ILE A 267 29.55 43.72 2.43
N SER A 268 30.46 42.91 2.96
CA SER A 268 31.11 41.82 2.23
C SER A 268 31.41 40.64 3.16
N GLY A 269 31.98 39.58 2.59
CA GLY A 269 32.30 38.34 3.28
C GLY A 269 31.13 37.36 3.30
N SER A 270 31.09 36.54 4.34
CA SER A 270 30.11 35.47 4.49
C SER A 270 29.61 35.38 5.93
N PHE A 271 28.41 34.86 6.11
CA PHE A 271 27.86 34.46 7.40
C PHE A 271 27.55 32.97 7.41
N LYS A 272 27.22 32.41 8.57
CA LYS A 272 26.65 31.06 8.69
C LYS A 272 25.33 31.15 9.44
N LEU A 273 24.43 30.24 9.13
CA LEU A 273 23.21 30.03 9.90
C LEU A 273 23.34 28.73 10.68
N LYS A 274 22.75 28.68 11.86
CA LYS A 274 22.78 27.53 12.75
C LYS A 274 21.37 27.24 13.25
N LEU A 275 20.92 26.01 13.05
CA LEU A 275 19.68 25.49 13.63
C LEU A 275 20.03 24.65 14.86
N VAL A 276 19.45 25.01 16.01
CA VAL A 276 19.66 24.32 17.29
C VAL A 276 18.35 23.68 17.71
N LEU A 277 18.29 22.34 17.66
CA LEU A 277 17.11 21.55 18.09
C LEU A 277 17.29 20.95 19.48
N THR A 278 18.50 21.02 20.06
CA THR A 278 18.79 20.49 21.40
C THR A 278 17.81 21.01 22.45
N GLY A 279 17.05 20.11 23.07
CA GLY A 279 16.06 20.44 24.10
C GLY A 279 14.74 21.02 23.58
N HIS A 280 14.51 21.08 22.27
CA HIS A 280 13.23 21.49 21.70
C HIS A 280 12.15 20.46 22.00
N THR A 281 11.10 20.83 22.72
CA THR A 281 10.15 19.86 23.29
C THR A 281 9.31 19.09 22.26
N VAL A 282 9.29 19.54 21.01
CA VAL A 282 8.48 18.92 19.95
C VAL A 282 9.31 18.35 18.81
N LEU A 283 10.40 19.04 18.43
CA LEU A 283 11.28 18.64 17.32
C LEU A 283 12.55 17.94 17.79
N ALA A 284 12.73 17.69 19.09
CA ALA A 284 13.78 16.82 19.62
C ALA A 284 13.15 15.49 20.08
N THR A 285 12.71 14.67 19.12
CA THR A 285 12.21 13.33 19.42
C THR A 285 13.36 12.37 19.75
N PRO A 286 13.10 11.23 20.44
CA PRO A 286 14.13 10.23 20.72
C PRO A 286 14.83 9.70 19.46
N GLN A 287 14.15 9.68 18.30
CA GLN A 287 14.75 9.31 17.01
C GLN A 287 15.79 10.33 16.51
N ARG A 288 15.71 11.62 16.90
CA ARG A 288 16.56 12.71 16.40
C ARG A 288 17.89 12.88 17.16
N GLY A 289 18.14 12.09 18.20
CA GLY A 289 19.28 12.24 19.08
C GLY A 289 19.16 13.52 19.92
N ALA A 290 19.26 13.43 21.23
CA ALA A 290 18.92 14.50 22.18
C ALA A 290 19.75 15.82 22.08
N ALA A 291 20.57 16.01 21.05
CA ALA A 291 21.39 17.20 20.83
C ALA A 291 21.68 17.47 19.34
N LEU A 292 20.65 17.58 18.51
CA LEU A 292 20.85 17.91 17.09
C LEU A 292 21.05 19.41 16.89
N THR A 293 22.20 19.75 16.32
CA THR A 293 22.57 21.12 15.94
C THR A 293 23.28 21.05 14.60
N CYS A 294 22.76 21.76 13.59
CA CYS A 294 23.43 21.86 12.30
C CYS A 294 23.76 23.31 11.97
N THR A 295 24.95 23.51 11.40
CA THR A 295 25.46 24.80 10.97
C THR A 295 25.70 24.73 9.47
N THR A 296 25.26 25.75 8.73
CA THR A 296 25.49 25.83 7.29
C THR A 296 26.97 25.95 6.95
N GLY A 297 27.29 25.68 5.68
CA GLY A 297 28.49 26.22 5.05
C GLY A 297 28.51 27.76 5.07
N PRO A 298 29.62 28.40 4.67
CA PRO A 298 29.68 29.85 4.53
C PRO A 298 28.70 30.33 3.45
N ILE A 299 27.77 31.20 3.84
CA ILE A 299 26.79 31.86 2.97
C ILE A 299 27.36 33.22 2.59
N ALA A 300 27.58 33.47 1.30
CA ALA A 300 28.01 34.78 0.83
C ALA A 300 26.95 35.84 1.17
N HIS A 301 27.38 37.05 1.55
CA HIS A 301 26.46 38.16 1.86
C HIS A 301 25.47 38.49 0.73
N ASN A 302 25.75 38.07 -0.50
CA ASN A 302 24.95 38.27 -1.69
C ASN A 302 24.53 36.95 -2.37
N ALA A 303 24.52 35.83 -1.63
CA ALA A 303 24.06 34.53 -2.13
C ALA A 303 22.64 34.63 -2.70
N TRP A 304 22.39 33.92 -3.81
CA TRP A 304 21.07 33.80 -4.41
C TRP A 304 20.07 33.17 -3.43
N ALA A 305 18.78 33.42 -3.65
CA ALA A 305 17.77 32.84 -2.78
C ALA A 305 17.64 31.35 -3.07
N SER A 306 17.41 31.02 -4.34
CA SER A 306 17.03 29.67 -4.79
C SER A 306 18.10 28.98 -5.65
N ALA A 307 18.02 27.65 -5.71
CA ALA A 307 18.85 26.81 -6.57
C ALA A 307 18.70 27.16 -8.06
N VAL A 308 17.52 27.60 -8.48
CA VAL A 308 17.26 28.01 -9.87
C VAL A 308 18.07 29.27 -10.23
N GLU A 309 18.15 30.24 -9.32
CA GLU A 309 18.88 31.50 -9.55
C GLU A 309 20.40 31.30 -9.56
N SER A 310 20.91 30.35 -8.77
CA SER A 310 22.32 29.95 -8.79
C SER A 310 22.67 29.04 -9.98
N GLY A 311 21.67 28.38 -10.56
CA GLY A 311 21.85 27.37 -11.60
C GLY A 311 22.22 25.98 -11.06
N GLY A 312 21.88 25.70 -9.80
CA GLY A 312 22.12 24.41 -9.15
C GLY A 312 23.58 24.17 -8.77
N ASP A 313 24.37 25.23 -8.58
CA ASP A 313 25.81 25.14 -8.34
C ASP A 313 26.19 24.98 -6.85
N GLY A 314 25.21 24.90 -5.95
CA GLY A 314 25.38 24.75 -4.51
C GLY A 314 25.65 26.05 -3.76
N THR A 315 25.54 27.22 -4.40
CA THR A 315 25.89 28.52 -3.79
C THR A 315 24.71 29.36 -3.30
N SER A 316 23.47 28.98 -3.60
CA SER A 316 22.28 29.67 -3.10
C SER A 316 22.02 29.38 -1.61
N LEU A 317 21.21 30.24 -0.96
CA LEU A 317 20.84 30.04 0.43
C LEU A 317 19.99 28.77 0.63
N GLU A 318 19.07 28.47 -0.29
CA GLU A 318 18.31 27.20 -0.33
C GLU A 318 19.26 25.99 -0.31
N GLU A 319 20.15 25.88 -1.31
CA GLU A 319 21.06 24.74 -1.43
C GLU A 319 21.97 24.58 -0.21
N ILE A 320 22.47 25.70 0.35
CA ILE A 320 23.36 25.69 1.51
C ILE A 320 22.61 25.26 2.79
N LEU A 321 21.32 25.58 2.91
CA LEU A 321 20.47 25.12 4.01
C LEU A 321 20.17 23.62 3.88
N GLU A 322 19.74 23.16 2.71
CA GLU A 322 19.37 21.76 2.44
C GLU A 322 20.56 20.79 2.51
N ALA A 323 21.76 21.30 2.21
CA ALA A 323 23.01 20.55 2.36
C ALA A 323 23.36 20.25 3.83
N THR A 324 22.67 20.85 4.80
CA THR A 324 22.90 20.53 6.22
C THR A 324 22.30 19.17 6.61
N SER A 325 22.73 18.66 7.75
CA SER A 325 22.25 17.38 8.28
C SER A 325 20.89 17.46 8.97
N CYS A 326 20.29 18.64 9.14
CA CYS A 326 19.05 18.79 9.92
C CYS A 326 17.98 19.70 9.32
N VAL A 327 18.25 20.32 8.17
CA VAL A 327 17.25 21.06 7.39
C VAL A 327 16.92 20.23 6.16
N GLY A 328 15.64 19.86 6.01
CA GLY A 328 15.11 19.26 4.78
C GLY A 328 14.80 20.35 3.76
N ASP A 329 13.75 20.15 2.98
CA ASP A 329 13.43 21.06 1.87
C ASP A 329 12.98 22.44 2.37
N VAL A 330 13.51 23.49 1.76
CA VAL A 330 13.18 24.88 2.09
C VAL A 330 12.91 25.70 0.83
N ALA A 331 11.88 26.54 0.86
CA ALA A 331 11.72 27.58 -0.15
C ALA A 331 12.35 28.88 0.37
N VAL A 332 13.24 29.48 -0.41
CA VAL A 332 13.92 30.72 -0.04
C VAL A 332 13.64 31.81 -1.05
N THR A 333 13.22 32.98 -0.58
CA THR A 333 13.13 34.20 -1.39
C THR A 333 14.01 35.30 -0.82
N ARG A 334 14.47 36.21 -1.67
CA ARG A 334 15.32 37.35 -1.29
C ARG A 334 14.70 38.66 -1.74
N SER A 335 14.92 39.73 -0.98
CA SER A 335 14.56 41.10 -1.36
C SER A 335 15.49 41.62 -2.47
N ASP A 336 15.11 42.75 -3.07
CA ASP A 336 16.06 43.58 -3.78
C ASP A 336 17.18 44.06 -2.85
N VAL A 337 18.30 44.47 -3.44
CA VAL A 337 19.44 45.02 -2.69
C VAL A 337 19.03 46.29 -1.94
N ASN A 338 19.47 46.42 -0.70
CA ASN A 338 19.28 47.65 0.06
C ASN A 338 20.27 48.74 -0.40
N VAL A 339 19.83 49.53 -1.38
CA VAL A 339 20.57 50.71 -1.89
C VAL A 339 20.43 51.93 -0.98
N GLY A 340 19.30 52.07 -0.27
CA GLY A 340 18.99 53.22 0.57
C GLY A 340 19.93 53.38 1.77
N GLY A 341 20.51 52.29 2.26
CA GLY A 341 21.53 52.30 3.31
C GLY A 341 22.99 52.35 2.82
N LYS A 342 23.24 52.38 1.50
CA LYS A 342 24.58 52.30 0.88
C LYS A 342 25.44 51.13 1.39
N ASN A 343 24.80 50.03 1.79
CA ASN A 343 25.47 48.89 2.43
C ASN A 343 25.38 47.59 1.62
N GLY A 344 24.46 47.48 0.66
CA GLY A 344 24.34 46.31 -0.22
C GLY A 344 23.75 45.08 0.45
N GLY A 345 23.04 45.25 1.57
CA GLY A 345 22.42 44.14 2.29
C GLY A 345 21.18 43.60 1.60
N TYR A 346 20.82 42.36 1.92
CA TYR A 346 19.61 41.69 1.45
C TYR A 346 18.79 41.17 2.65
N THR A 347 17.49 41.00 2.44
CA THR A 347 16.61 40.29 3.37
C THR A 347 16.18 38.99 2.72
N TRP A 348 16.30 37.86 3.41
CA TRP A 348 15.80 36.56 2.95
C TRP A 348 14.57 36.14 3.77
N LEU A 349 13.61 35.51 3.11
CA LEU A 349 12.50 34.80 3.73
C LEU A 349 12.71 33.31 3.46
N ILE A 350 12.81 32.51 4.53
CA ILE A 350 12.99 31.07 4.49
C ILE A 350 11.68 30.43 4.94
N THR A 351 11.11 29.57 4.10
CA THR A 351 9.93 28.75 4.40
C THR A 351 10.39 27.30 4.48
N PHE A 352 10.24 26.68 5.65
CA PHE A 352 10.53 25.26 5.81
C PHE A 352 9.35 24.44 5.29
N LEU A 353 9.63 23.51 4.38
CA LEU A 353 8.62 22.71 3.72
C LEU A 353 8.59 21.29 4.28
N ARG A 354 9.77 20.70 4.48
CA ARG A 354 9.93 19.31 4.93
C ARG A 354 11.07 19.17 5.93
N ASP A 355 10.93 18.23 6.86
CA ASP A 355 12.03 17.83 7.72
C ASP A 355 13.07 17.03 6.91
N LYS A 356 14.30 16.94 7.41
CA LYS A 356 15.36 16.17 6.76
C LYS A 356 15.00 14.68 6.75
N GLU A 357 15.25 14.01 5.62
CA GLU A 357 15.15 12.55 5.50
C GLU A 357 15.89 11.83 6.64
N GLY A 358 15.21 10.84 7.24
CA GLY A 358 15.71 10.08 8.39
C GLY A 358 15.59 10.79 9.75
N LEU A 359 15.15 12.06 9.78
CA LEU A 359 14.94 12.81 11.03
C LEU A 359 13.48 13.21 11.26
N CYS A 360 12.58 13.01 10.31
CA CYS A 360 11.16 13.31 10.49
C CYS A 360 10.47 12.37 11.48
N GLU A 361 9.33 12.83 12.00
CA GLU A 361 8.45 12.02 12.85
C GLU A 361 7.82 10.87 12.04
N GLN A 362 7.51 11.13 10.77
CA GLN A 362 6.94 10.17 9.83
C GLN A 362 7.20 10.57 8.37
N VAL A 363 6.99 9.64 7.45
CA VAL A 363 7.02 9.90 6.01
C VAL A 363 5.59 9.94 5.47
N ASP A 364 5.33 10.80 4.49
CA ASP A 364 4.06 10.82 3.77
C ASP A 364 3.97 9.65 2.75
N ASP A 365 2.83 9.53 2.07
CA ASP A 365 2.59 8.48 1.09
C ASP A 365 3.54 8.56 -0.13
N LEU A 366 4.22 9.69 -0.34
CA LEU A 366 5.26 9.88 -1.35
C LEU A 366 6.65 9.48 -0.85
N GLY A 367 6.76 9.01 0.40
CA GLY A 367 8.02 8.66 1.05
C GLY A 367 8.82 9.88 1.51
N GLN A 368 8.23 11.07 1.51
CA GLN A 368 8.90 12.31 1.86
C GLN A 368 8.66 12.65 3.33
N CYS A 369 9.65 13.26 3.97
CA CYS A 369 9.54 13.64 5.38
C CYS A 369 8.51 14.75 5.60
N ASN A 370 7.70 14.60 6.63
CA ASN A 370 6.70 15.59 7.02
C ASN A 370 7.29 16.69 7.92
N ALA A 371 6.72 17.91 7.89
CA ALA A 371 7.10 19.04 8.74
C ALA A 371 5.89 19.56 9.53
N PRO A 372 5.50 18.92 10.64
CA PRO A 372 4.23 19.19 11.32
C PRO A 372 4.19 20.46 12.19
N GLY A 373 5.24 21.30 12.20
CA GLY A 373 5.14 22.62 12.85
C GLY A 373 6.42 23.47 12.80
N ASN A 374 6.50 24.47 13.69
CA ASN A 374 7.43 25.58 13.52
C ASN A 374 8.88 25.19 13.83
N VAL A 375 9.79 25.69 13.00
CA VAL A 375 11.23 25.54 13.19
C VAL A 375 11.73 26.58 14.20
N PRO A 376 12.62 26.20 15.15
CA PRO A 376 13.24 27.14 16.08
C PRO A 376 13.99 28.25 15.36
N LYS A 377 14.08 29.41 16.02
CA LYS A 377 14.81 30.58 15.50
C LYS A 377 16.25 30.21 15.14
N LEU A 378 16.64 30.47 13.88
CA LEU A 378 18.01 30.29 13.44
C LEU A 378 18.94 31.28 14.15
N VAL A 379 20.16 30.83 14.42
CA VAL A 379 21.23 31.66 14.98
C VAL A 379 22.19 32.04 13.87
N ALA A 380 22.43 33.34 13.67
CA ALA A 380 23.43 33.82 12.71
C ALA A 380 24.83 33.92 13.36
N ASP A 381 25.83 33.36 12.69
CA ASP A 381 27.23 33.63 12.95
C ASP A 381 27.77 34.57 11.86
N ASN A 382 28.03 35.80 12.25
CA ASN A 382 28.46 36.89 11.37
C ASN A 382 29.93 37.26 11.53
N THR A 383 30.74 36.40 12.18
CA THR A 383 32.15 36.68 12.48
C THR A 383 33.02 36.97 11.24
N ASN A 384 32.58 36.47 10.08
CA ASN A 384 33.22 36.62 8.77
C ASN A 384 32.54 37.67 7.86
N LEU A 385 31.52 38.40 8.35
CA LEU A 385 30.97 39.58 7.66
C LEU A 385 31.78 40.83 8.02
N ILE A 386 31.91 41.75 7.06
CA ILE A 386 32.75 42.94 7.16
C ILE A 386 31.96 44.19 6.70
N GLY A 387 32.13 45.33 7.40
CA GLY A 387 31.57 46.65 7.09
C GLY A 387 31.87 47.68 8.21
N THR A 388 32.00 49.00 7.92
CA THR A 388 32.61 49.98 8.87
C THR A 388 31.67 50.82 9.74
N ASN A 389 30.36 50.95 9.47
CA ASN A 389 29.50 51.74 10.36
C ASN A 389 28.01 51.41 10.21
N LEU A 390 27.42 50.78 11.23
CA LEU A 390 25.99 50.48 11.33
C LEU A 390 25.21 51.48 12.19
N GLN A 391 25.85 52.58 12.67
CA GLN A 391 25.22 53.51 13.61
C GLN A 391 24.04 54.35 13.08
N ASN A 392 23.52 54.09 11.87
CA ASN A 392 22.20 54.61 11.50
C ASN A 392 21.47 53.82 10.40
N THR A 393 21.81 52.54 10.20
CA THR A 393 21.03 51.63 9.35
C THR A 393 21.01 50.22 9.95
N GLY A 394 20.86 50.11 11.27
CA GLY A 394 19.87 49.13 11.72
C GLY A 394 18.63 49.44 10.91
N MET A 395 18.06 48.44 10.25
CA MET A 395 16.75 48.53 9.62
C MET A 395 15.87 49.33 10.57
N PHE A 396 15.66 50.62 10.29
CA PHE A 396 14.86 51.47 11.15
C PHE A 396 13.45 51.00 10.81
N LEU A 397 13.01 49.98 11.56
CA LEU A 397 11.64 49.94 12.03
C LEU A 397 11.39 51.34 12.58
N LEU A 398 10.66 52.14 11.80
CA LEU A 398 10.13 53.41 12.27
C LEU A 398 9.36 53.14 13.56
N GLY A 399 10.04 53.33 14.71
CA GLY A 399 9.42 53.44 16.03
C GLY A 399 9.71 52.39 17.11
N ALA A 400 10.76 51.56 17.05
CA ALA A 400 11.07 50.65 18.17
C ALA A 400 12.52 50.72 18.67
N THR A 401 12.67 51.02 19.97
CA THR A 401 13.92 50.98 20.73
C THR A 401 14.26 49.53 21.09
N LEU A 402 14.92 48.79 20.19
CA LEU A 402 15.67 47.59 20.59
C LEU A 402 17.07 48.02 21.01
N VAL A 403 17.29 48.08 22.32
CA VAL A 403 18.59 48.32 22.96
C VAL A 403 19.37 47.00 23.00
N ASP A 404 19.94 46.62 21.86
CA ASP A 404 21.04 45.65 21.79
C ASP A 404 22.33 46.45 21.57
N SER A 405 23.25 46.37 22.55
CA SER A 405 24.55 47.03 22.53
C SER A 405 25.57 46.44 21.53
N ASN A 406 25.21 45.39 20.78
CA ASN A 406 26.03 44.67 19.81
C ASN A 406 25.34 44.63 18.44
N HIS A 407 25.43 45.71 17.67
CA HIS A 407 24.96 45.73 16.28
C HIS A 407 25.67 44.65 15.42
N ALA A 408 24.92 43.60 15.08
CA ALA A 408 25.35 42.46 14.26
C ALA A 408 25.18 42.74 12.75
N PHE A 409 26.14 42.32 11.91
CA PHE A 409 26.06 42.46 10.43
C PHE A 409 24.94 41.64 9.76
N ALA A 410 24.33 40.70 10.50
CA ALA A 410 23.20 39.88 10.08
C ALA A 410 22.31 39.62 11.31
N THR A 411 21.00 39.69 11.13
CA THR A 411 20.01 39.33 12.16
C THR A 411 19.00 38.34 11.59
N VAL A 412 18.47 37.47 12.45
CA VAL A 412 17.39 36.54 12.10
C VAL A 412 16.15 37.01 12.82
N LEU A 413 15.09 37.26 12.06
CA LEU A 413 13.77 37.61 12.60
C LEU A 413 12.84 36.42 12.44
N ASP A 414 12.07 36.13 13.47
CA ASP A 414 10.92 35.23 13.41
C ASP A 414 9.61 36.04 13.59
N LYS A 415 8.51 35.35 13.85
CA LYS A 415 7.20 35.97 14.08
C LYS A 415 6.99 36.48 15.50
N SER A 416 7.76 35.98 16.48
CA SER A 416 7.72 36.45 17.87
C SER A 416 8.36 37.82 18.05
N ASP A 417 9.22 38.22 17.10
CA ASP A 417 9.74 39.58 17.02
C ASP A 417 8.61 40.55 16.63
N THR A 418 8.14 41.34 17.61
CA THR A 418 7.10 42.35 17.39
C THR A 418 7.66 43.52 16.55
N LEU A 419 7.11 43.71 15.36
CA LEU A 419 7.48 44.79 14.45
C LEU A 419 6.37 45.86 14.42
N PRO A 420 6.66 47.17 14.54
CA PRO A 420 5.69 48.21 14.21
C PRO A 420 5.22 48.06 12.75
N ALA A 421 3.96 48.48 12.49
CA ALA A 421 3.09 48.13 11.36
C ALA A 421 3.58 48.37 9.91
N THR A 422 4.86 48.70 9.70
CA THR A 422 5.44 48.93 8.37
C THR A 422 6.91 48.47 8.28
N PRO A 423 7.19 47.16 8.18
CA PRO A 423 8.38 46.68 7.51
C PRO A 423 8.01 46.05 6.17
N VAL A 424 8.86 46.25 5.16
CA VAL A 424 8.89 45.40 3.96
C VAL A 424 9.44 44.03 4.37
N ARG A 425 8.68 43.27 5.16
CA ARG A 425 8.86 41.82 5.19
C ARG A 425 8.42 41.39 3.78
N PRO A 426 9.23 40.65 3.00
CA PRO A 426 8.70 39.98 1.81
C PRO A 426 7.42 39.28 2.24
N ALA A 427 6.29 39.59 1.59
CA ALA A 427 5.03 38.98 1.97
C ALA A 427 5.23 37.45 1.96
N PRO A 428 4.78 36.73 3.02
CA PRO A 428 4.82 35.28 2.98
C PRO A 428 4.17 34.82 1.68
N MET A 429 4.77 33.83 1.02
CA MET A 429 4.15 33.23 -0.15
C MET A 429 2.78 32.72 0.29
N ALA A 430 1.74 33.34 -0.24
CA ALA A 430 0.40 33.26 0.33
C ALA A 430 -0.36 32.06 -0.23
N GLN A 431 -0.01 31.63 -1.44
CA GLN A 431 -0.78 30.63 -2.17
C GLN A 431 0.05 29.96 -3.27
N HIS A 432 -0.04 28.64 -3.32
CA HIS A 432 0.47 27.83 -4.41
C HIS A 432 -0.70 27.35 -5.28
N GLN A 433 -0.53 27.39 -6.60
CA GLN A 433 -1.50 26.85 -7.54
C GLN A 433 -0.77 26.02 -8.57
N ILE A 434 -1.34 24.88 -8.94
CA ILE A 434 -0.75 23.95 -9.91
C ILE A 434 -1.62 23.94 -11.15
N VAL A 435 -1.00 24.10 -12.32
CA VAL A 435 -1.62 23.85 -13.63
C VAL A 435 -1.00 22.59 -14.21
N ARG A 436 -1.82 21.64 -14.66
CA ARG A 436 -1.37 20.36 -15.21
C ARG A 436 -1.94 20.14 -16.59
N VAL A 437 -1.13 19.64 -17.51
CA VAL A 437 -1.52 19.15 -18.84
C VAL A 437 -1.18 17.66 -18.90
N TYR A 438 -2.14 16.80 -19.27
CA TYR A 438 -1.97 15.35 -19.25
C TYR A 438 -2.73 14.64 -20.37
N ASP A 439 -2.31 13.42 -20.69
CA ASP A 439 -2.94 12.50 -21.63
C ASP A 439 -3.10 11.13 -20.95
N LEU A 440 -4.34 10.65 -20.79
CA LEU A 440 -4.68 9.36 -20.17
C LEU A 440 -4.80 8.21 -21.19
N ALA A 441 -4.61 8.46 -22.49
CA ALA A 441 -4.54 7.39 -23.47
C ALA A 441 -3.16 6.71 -23.32
N TYR A 442 -3.14 5.47 -22.85
CA TYR A 442 -1.94 4.68 -22.53
C TYR A 442 -1.06 4.30 -23.76
N THR A 443 -0.97 5.13 -24.80
CA THR A 443 -0.25 4.86 -26.06
C THR A 443 0.69 6.00 -26.43
N ALA A 444 2.00 5.73 -26.45
CA ALA A 444 3.08 6.71 -26.55
C ALA A 444 3.24 7.48 -27.89
N SER A 445 2.50 7.14 -28.96
CA SER A 445 2.91 7.55 -30.32
C SER A 445 2.41 8.92 -30.79
N ASP A 446 1.40 9.54 -30.18
CA ASP A 446 0.75 10.77 -30.70
C ASP A 446 0.34 11.80 -29.62
N HIS A 447 0.96 11.79 -28.43
CA HIS A 447 0.62 12.69 -27.33
C HIS A 447 0.68 14.16 -27.76
N PHE A 448 -0.46 14.86 -27.67
CA PHE A 448 -0.62 16.26 -28.07
C PHE A 448 -0.15 16.57 -29.51
N ALA A 449 -0.13 15.59 -30.41
CA ALA A 449 0.36 15.75 -31.79
C ALA A 449 -0.44 16.77 -32.62
N ASN A 450 -1.68 17.04 -32.22
CA ASN A 450 -2.52 18.10 -32.80
C ASN A 450 -2.09 19.51 -32.35
N ASN A 451 -1.26 19.61 -31.30
CA ASN A 451 -0.67 20.84 -30.76
C ASN A 451 -1.67 21.76 -30.03
N PRO A 452 -2.34 21.28 -28.97
CA PRO A 452 -3.42 22.00 -28.32
C PRO A 452 -2.93 23.18 -27.46
N GLN A 453 -3.83 24.12 -27.22
CA GLN A 453 -3.60 25.31 -26.41
C GLN A 453 -4.76 25.53 -25.43
N PHE A 454 -4.51 26.22 -24.33
CA PHE A 454 -5.53 26.56 -23.33
C PHE A 454 -5.36 28.00 -22.82
N GLN A 455 -6.40 28.56 -22.22
CA GLN A 455 -6.29 29.80 -21.46
C GLN A 455 -6.45 29.51 -19.97
N LEU A 456 -5.87 30.40 -19.15
CA LEU A 456 -6.13 30.45 -17.73
C LEU A 456 -6.93 31.71 -17.42
N LYS A 457 -7.77 31.65 -16.40
CA LYS A 457 -8.46 32.82 -15.85
C LYS A 457 -8.49 32.75 -14.35
N PHE A 458 -8.52 33.91 -13.70
CA PHE A 458 -8.93 33.97 -12.30
C PHE A 458 -10.44 33.73 -12.23
N ASN A 459 -10.92 32.92 -11.27
CA ASN A 459 -12.34 32.56 -11.17
C ASN A 459 -13.26 33.81 -11.27
N GLY A 460 -13.91 34.01 -12.43
CA GLY A 460 -14.79 35.14 -12.72
C GLY A 460 -14.16 36.39 -13.36
N LEU A 461 -12.86 36.40 -13.70
CA LEU A 461 -12.11 37.59 -14.14
C LEU A 461 -11.06 37.27 -15.23
N GLY A 462 -11.26 37.77 -16.46
CA GLY A 462 -10.27 37.87 -17.56
C GLY A 462 -9.57 36.57 -18.01
N SER A 463 -9.21 36.42 -19.28
CA SER A 463 -8.48 35.23 -19.76
C SER A 463 -7.06 35.60 -20.21
N THR A 464 -6.10 34.69 -20.00
CA THR A 464 -4.76 34.82 -20.58
C THR A 464 -4.84 34.80 -22.11
N VAL A 465 -3.76 35.20 -22.78
CA VAL A 465 -3.51 34.72 -24.15
C VAL A 465 -3.42 33.19 -24.15
N CYS A 466 -3.60 32.57 -25.33
CA CYS A 466 -3.49 31.12 -25.45
C CYS A 466 -2.09 30.64 -25.08
N VAL A 467 -2.05 29.78 -24.06
CA VAL A 467 -0.85 29.12 -23.56
C VAL A 467 -0.74 27.77 -24.24
N HIS A 468 0.48 27.47 -24.71
CA HIS A 468 0.77 26.21 -25.38
C HIS A 468 0.85 25.05 -24.38
N TRP A 469 0.48 23.83 -24.80
CA TRP A 469 0.51 22.64 -23.94
C TRP A 469 1.91 22.31 -23.36
N ASP A 470 2.99 22.78 -24.01
CA ASP A 470 4.39 22.61 -23.59
C ASP A 470 5.09 23.93 -23.22
N ALA A 471 4.31 24.98 -22.88
CA ALA A 471 4.85 26.31 -22.59
C ALA A 471 6.01 26.29 -21.58
N THR A 472 7.02 27.14 -21.80
CA THR A 472 8.11 27.32 -20.82
C THR A 472 7.58 27.99 -19.54
N ASP A 473 8.32 27.85 -18.45
CA ASP A 473 8.13 28.60 -17.20
C ASP A 473 7.94 30.12 -17.44
N THR A 474 8.77 30.70 -18.31
CA THR A 474 8.73 32.12 -18.69
C THR A 474 7.46 32.45 -19.49
N ALA A 475 7.05 31.58 -20.41
CA ALA A 475 5.84 31.80 -21.20
C ALA A 475 4.58 31.74 -20.33
N MET A 476 4.53 30.80 -19.38
CA MET A 476 3.45 30.68 -18.40
C MET A 476 3.43 31.88 -17.44
N PHE A 477 4.59 32.33 -16.94
CA PHE A 477 4.70 33.53 -16.12
C PHE A 477 4.15 34.77 -16.85
N ASN A 478 4.57 35.00 -18.09
CA ASN A 478 4.13 36.14 -18.89
C ASN A 478 2.63 36.09 -19.18
N ALA A 479 2.07 34.89 -19.43
CA ALA A 479 0.64 34.71 -19.67
C ALA A 479 -0.19 35.14 -18.44
N ILE A 480 0.23 34.72 -17.24
CA ILE A 480 -0.45 35.09 -15.98
C ILE A 480 -0.21 36.57 -15.63
N GLN A 481 0.98 37.13 -15.90
CA GLN A 481 1.24 38.55 -15.70
C GLN A 481 0.38 39.44 -16.61
N ALA A 482 0.05 38.99 -17.81
CA ALA A 482 -0.83 39.72 -18.71
C ALA A 482 -2.25 39.87 -18.13
N LEU A 483 -2.72 38.92 -17.30
CA LEU A 483 -4.00 39.05 -16.58
C LEU A 483 -4.00 40.23 -15.62
N ASP A 484 -2.90 40.46 -14.90
CA ASP A 484 -2.77 41.61 -13.99
C ASP A 484 -2.92 42.93 -14.74
N THR A 485 -2.30 43.02 -15.91
CA THR A 485 -2.40 44.22 -16.76
C THR A 485 -3.83 44.43 -17.27
N ALA A 486 -4.53 43.35 -17.63
CA ALA A 486 -5.90 43.39 -18.13
C ALA A 486 -6.93 43.70 -17.02
N LEU A 487 -6.67 43.27 -15.79
CA LEU A 487 -7.58 43.40 -14.64
C LEU A 487 -7.24 44.61 -13.75
N GLY A 488 -6.10 45.26 -13.95
CA GLY A 488 -5.61 46.33 -13.08
C GLY A 488 -5.20 45.82 -11.69
N THR A 489 -4.74 44.57 -11.60
CA THR A 489 -4.33 43.90 -10.36
C THR A 489 -2.81 43.72 -10.30
N THR A 490 -2.31 43.22 -9.17
CA THR A 490 -0.88 42.94 -8.94
C THR A 490 -0.67 41.55 -8.32
N TYR A 491 -1.50 40.57 -8.66
CA TYR A 491 -1.43 39.21 -8.10
C TYR A 491 -0.11 38.51 -8.49
N SER A 492 0.36 38.72 -9.71
CA SER A 492 1.63 38.20 -10.25
C SER A 492 2.87 38.96 -9.75
N ALA A 493 2.71 40.00 -8.93
CA ALA A 493 3.83 40.77 -8.39
C ALA A 493 4.72 39.89 -7.49
N GLY A 494 5.91 39.55 -8.01
CA GLY A 494 6.85 38.63 -7.37
C GLY A 494 6.46 37.15 -7.44
N MET A 495 5.52 36.78 -8.31
CA MET A 495 5.17 35.39 -8.61
C MET A 495 6.39 34.62 -9.13
N SER A 496 6.47 33.33 -8.85
CA SER A 496 7.40 32.41 -9.50
C SER A 496 6.62 31.29 -10.19
N VAL A 497 7.16 30.78 -11.29
CA VAL A 497 6.61 29.65 -12.03
C VAL A 497 7.73 28.67 -12.29
N THR A 498 7.53 27.42 -11.89
CA THR A 498 8.46 26.32 -12.17
C THR A 498 7.73 25.24 -12.96
N ARG A 499 8.36 24.70 -14.00
CA ARG A 499 7.78 23.63 -14.83
C ARG A 499 8.44 22.29 -14.51
N SER A 500 7.65 21.23 -14.39
CA SER A 500 8.14 19.86 -14.26
C SER A 500 8.75 19.35 -15.56
N SER A 501 9.53 18.27 -15.47
CA SER A 501 9.78 17.37 -16.60
C SER A 501 8.58 16.41 -16.75
N PRO A 502 8.31 15.85 -17.96
CA PRO A 502 7.32 14.80 -18.11
C PRO A 502 7.85 13.48 -17.52
N ASP A 503 7.15 12.87 -16.57
CA ASP A 503 7.53 11.59 -15.98
C ASP A 503 6.85 10.39 -16.67
N THR A 504 7.49 9.93 -17.75
CA THR A 504 7.03 8.77 -18.53
C THR A 504 7.12 7.42 -17.77
N SER A 505 7.67 7.38 -16.55
CA SER A 505 7.89 6.14 -15.80
C SER A 505 6.73 5.72 -14.91
N LYS A 506 5.72 6.60 -14.71
CA LYS A 506 4.61 6.39 -13.76
C LYS A 506 3.21 6.66 -14.34
N PRO A 507 2.70 5.82 -15.26
CA PRO A 507 1.44 6.05 -15.96
C PRO A 507 0.15 5.85 -15.12
N THR A 508 0.24 5.40 -13.86
CA THR A 508 -0.93 4.98 -13.05
C THR A 508 -1.20 5.79 -11.79
N GLU A 509 -0.36 6.78 -11.45
CA GLU A 509 -0.55 7.64 -10.27
C GLU A 509 -1.26 8.94 -10.68
N TRP A 510 -2.60 8.97 -10.65
CA TRP A 510 -3.39 10.17 -10.96
C TRP A 510 -4.22 10.63 -9.75
N GLY A 511 -4.28 11.95 -9.54
CA GLY A 511 -5.21 12.58 -8.58
C GLY A 511 -4.67 12.86 -7.18
N LEU A 512 -3.39 12.56 -6.88
CA LEU A 512 -2.76 12.89 -5.60
C LEU A 512 -2.06 14.26 -5.64
N PRO A 513 -2.17 15.10 -4.59
CA PRO A 513 -1.37 16.33 -4.46
C PRO A 513 0.13 16.02 -4.60
N GLY A 514 0.87 16.77 -5.44
CA GLY A 514 2.31 16.57 -5.66
C GLY A 514 2.74 15.62 -6.79
N THR A 515 1.84 14.86 -7.42
CA THR A 515 2.20 13.97 -8.55
C THR A 515 2.39 14.74 -9.88
N GLU A 516 3.46 14.41 -10.61
CA GLU A 516 3.79 14.96 -11.94
C GLU A 516 2.87 14.37 -13.03
N SER A 517 2.67 15.10 -14.14
CA SER A 517 1.77 14.66 -15.22
C SER A 517 2.44 13.54 -16.05
N PRO A 518 1.87 12.31 -16.14
CA PRO A 518 2.60 11.13 -16.65
C PRO A 518 3.14 11.24 -18.09
N ASN A 519 2.46 12.00 -18.95
CA ASN A 519 2.88 12.23 -20.34
C ASN A 519 2.74 13.70 -20.76
N GLY A 520 2.75 14.63 -19.80
CA GLY A 520 2.60 16.07 -20.05
C GLY A 520 3.37 16.92 -19.04
N TYR A 521 2.99 18.19 -18.87
CA TYR A 521 3.72 19.14 -18.03
C TYR A 521 2.88 19.63 -16.85
N SER A 522 3.52 19.81 -15.70
CA SER A 522 2.96 20.51 -14.54
C SER A 522 3.69 21.84 -14.33
N TRP A 523 2.95 22.92 -14.10
CA TRP A 523 3.50 24.20 -13.65
C TRP A 523 3.10 24.47 -12.21
N TYR A 524 4.11 24.72 -11.38
CA TYR A 524 4.00 25.10 -9.99
C TYR A 524 4.09 26.63 -9.92
N ILE A 525 2.98 27.28 -9.56
CA ILE A 525 2.83 28.74 -9.60
C ILE A 525 2.70 29.24 -8.17
N MET A 526 3.69 29.99 -7.70
CA MET A 526 3.67 30.56 -6.36
C MET A 526 3.32 32.05 -6.40
N PHE A 527 2.23 32.42 -5.72
CA PHE A 527 1.78 33.80 -5.58
C PHE A 527 2.23 34.39 -4.23
N ARG A 528 2.69 35.66 -4.24
CA ARG A 528 3.07 36.40 -3.01
C ARG A 528 1.88 37.01 -2.26
N THR A 529 0.70 37.02 -2.88
CA THR A 529 -0.58 37.45 -2.29
C THR A 529 -1.63 36.41 -2.62
N ASN A 530 -2.67 36.27 -1.79
CA ASN A 530 -3.80 35.40 -2.13
C ASN A 530 -4.39 35.82 -3.48
N ALA A 531 -4.16 35.01 -4.50
CA ALA A 531 -4.75 35.17 -5.81
C ALA A 531 -6.06 34.37 -5.87
N PRO A 532 -7.03 34.77 -6.69
CA PRO A 532 -8.16 33.91 -6.99
C PRO A 532 -7.67 32.58 -7.60
N ALA A 533 -8.46 31.52 -7.50
CA ALA A 533 -8.15 30.25 -8.17
C ALA A 533 -7.99 30.48 -9.68
N LEU A 534 -6.90 29.98 -10.24
CA LEU A 534 -6.73 29.78 -11.67
C LEU A 534 -7.71 28.68 -12.09
N VAL A 535 -8.45 28.96 -13.15
CA VAL A 535 -9.38 28.04 -13.78
C VAL A 535 -8.97 27.93 -15.24
N VAL A 536 -8.98 26.71 -15.75
CA VAL A 536 -8.76 26.46 -17.18
C VAL A 536 -9.98 26.94 -17.95
N ASP A 537 -9.77 27.77 -18.97
CA ASP A 537 -10.77 28.13 -19.96
C ASP A 537 -10.31 27.63 -21.33
N ALA A 538 -11.04 26.68 -21.90
CA ALA A 538 -10.74 26.15 -23.23
C ALA A 538 -11.35 27.00 -24.36
N VAL A 539 -12.17 28.01 -24.04
CA VAL A 539 -12.93 28.75 -25.05
C VAL A 539 -12.11 29.89 -25.66
N GLY A 540 -11.85 29.82 -26.97
CA GLY A 540 -11.35 30.97 -27.76
C GLY A 540 -9.90 30.89 -28.25
N CYS A 541 -9.22 29.74 -28.17
CA CYS A 541 -7.91 29.54 -28.79
C CYS A 541 -8.00 29.09 -30.25
N LEU A 542 -7.16 29.67 -31.12
CA LEU A 542 -7.11 29.38 -32.56
C LEU A 542 -6.25 28.13 -32.89
N GLY A 543 -6.40 27.06 -32.12
CA GLY A 543 -5.67 25.79 -32.27
C GLY A 543 -6.59 24.57 -32.13
N SER A 544 -6.08 23.36 -32.36
CA SER A 544 -6.84 22.12 -32.12
C SER A 544 -7.15 21.95 -30.63
N GLU A 545 -8.35 21.46 -30.29
CA GLU A 545 -8.74 21.22 -28.90
C GLU A 545 -8.05 19.99 -28.30
N PHE A 546 -8.02 19.89 -26.97
CA PHE A 546 -7.67 18.64 -26.27
C PHE A 546 -8.70 17.57 -26.68
N VAL A 547 -8.23 16.46 -27.25
CA VAL A 547 -9.06 15.34 -27.72
C VAL A 547 -8.96 14.16 -26.74
N ASP A 548 -9.86 13.18 -26.85
CA ASP A 548 -9.95 11.94 -26.05
C ASP A 548 -8.81 11.70 -25.04
N PHE A 549 -9.15 11.63 -23.76
CA PHE A 549 -8.24 11.39 -22.63
C PHE A 549 -7.17 12.48 -22.35
N GLN A 550 -7.04 13.50 -23.21
CA GLN A 550 -6.20 14.66 -22.95
C GLN A 550 -6.95 15.73 -22.15
N GLY A 551 -6.25 16.44 -21.26
CA GLY A 551 -6.88 17.47 -20.45
C GLY A 551 -5.90 18.42 -19.79
N VAL A 552 -6.46 19.53 -19.31
CA VAL A 552 -5.76 20.51 -18.48
C VAL A 552 -6.55 20.74 -17.21
N THR A 553 -5.87 20.76 -16.06
CA THR A 553 -6.48 21.10 -14.77
C THR A 553 -5.69 22.21 -14.11
N ALA A 554 -6.40 23.03 -13.32
CA ALA A 554 -5.80 24.02 -12.44
C ALA A 554 -6.39 23.81 -11.04
N VAL A 555 -5.53 23.72 -10.03
CA VAL A 555 -5.94 23.50 -8.64
C VAL A 555 -5.19 24.47 -7.73
N ILE A 556 -5.88 25.00 -6.72
CA ILE A 556 -5.19 25.61 -5.58
C ILE A 556 -4.59 24.47 -4.79
N ASP A 557 -3.28 24.52 -4.64
CA ASP A 557 -2.58 23.62 -3.75
C ASP A 557 -2.46 24.31 -2.38
N GLN A 558 -3.26 23.84 -1.42
CA GLN A 558 -3.30 24.40 -0.07
C GLN A 558 -2.01 24.12 0.74
N GLN A 559 -1.02 23.42 0.17
CA GLN A 559 0.28 23.06 0.75
C GLN A 559 1.14 24.21 1.30
N TYR A 560 0.73 25.47 1.15
CA TYR A 560 1.49 26.63 1.65
C TYR A 560 0.65 27.65 2.40
N ALA A 561 -0.59 27.31 2.81
CA ALA A 561 -1.27 28.10 3.82
C ALA A 561 -0.41 28.07 5.10
N PRO A 562 0.06 29.22 5.62
CA PRO A 562 0.77 29.24 6.89
C PRO A 562 -0.10 28.55 7.94
N HIS A 563 0.51 27.71 8.78
CA HIS A 563 -0.20 27.18 9.95
C HIS A 563 -0.88 28.35 10.67
N PRO A 564 -2.15 28.22 11.09
CA PRO A 564 -2.86 29.28 11.79
C PRO A 564 -2.01 29.84 12.90
N ASP A 565 -1.78 31.14 12.79
CA ASP A 565 -0.80 31.87 13.55
C ASP A 565 -1.09 31.93 15.07
N ASP A 566 -2.31 31.54 15.47
CA ASP A 566 -2.81 31.50 16.82
C ASP A 566 -3.56 30.18 17.14
N CYS A 567 -2.83 29.11 17.43
CA CYS A 567 -3.45 28.00 18.17
C CYS A 567 -3.81 28.36 19.62
N SER A 568 -4.00 29.64 19.95
CA SER A 568 -4.49 30.10 21.26
C SER A 568 -5.82 29.41 21.64
N SER A 569 -6.60 29.01 20.62
CA SER A 569 -7.85 28.26 20.78
C SER A 569 -7.70 26.74 20.81
N LYS A 570 -6.53 26.18 20.49
CA LYS A 570 -6.29 24.72 20.33
C LYS A 570 -5.02 24.18 20.99
N HIS A 571 -4.31 25.01 21.76
CA HIS A 571 -3.13 24.64 22.54
C HIS A 571 -2.05 23.84 21.78
N CYS A 572 -1.72 24.29 20.56
CA CYS A 572 -0.56 23.77 19.84
C CYS A 572 0.72 24.40 20.41
N LYS A 573 1.81 23.64 20.50
CA LYS A 573 3.10 24.13 20.98
C LYS A 573 4.03 24.33 19.80
N ASP A 574 4.50 25.57 19.62
CA ASP A 574 5.38 25.94 18.50
C ASP A 574 4.80 25.55 17.13
N GLY A 575 3.50 25.80 16.91
CA GLY A 575 2.82 25.50 15.63
C GLY A 575 2.50 24.01 15.41
N VAL A 576 2.96 23.11 16.28
CA VAL A 576 2.69 21.67 16.18
C VAL A 576 1.43 21.31 16.96
N VAL A 577 0.45 20.71 16.27
CA VAL A 577 -0.69 20.07 16.94
C VAL A 577 -0.16 18.92 17.79
N LEU A 578 -0.25 19.04 19.11
CA LEU A 578 0.19 17.99 20.02
C LEU A 578 -0.71 16.77 19.83
N ARG A 579 -0.18 15.69 19.26
CA ARG A 579 -0.93 14.46 19.04
C ARG A 579 -0.85 13.59 20.29
N GLY A 580 -1.90 13.65 21.11
CA GLY A 580 -2.13 12.69 22.18
C GLY A 580 -2.41 11.30 21.62
N ALA A 581 -2.30 10.29 22.48
CA ALA A 581 -2.77 8.96 22.10
C ALA A 581 -4.31 8.97 21.97
N ILE A 582 -4.83 8.07 21.16
CA ILE A 582 -6.24 7.99 20.79
C ILE A 582 -6.93 6.87 21.56
N ASN A 583 -8.12 7.17 22.05
CA ASN A 583 -9.07 6.20 22.57
C ASN A 583 -10.14 5.97 21.52
N VAL A 584 -10.22 4.73 21.07
CA VAL A 584 -11.24 4.28 20.13
C VAL A 584 -12.36 3.64 20.93
N TYR A 585 -13.61 3.92 20.56
CA TYR A 585 -14.80 3.32 21.15
C TYR A 585 -15.68 2.77 20.03
N ALA A 586 -16.28 1.60 20.25
CA ALA A 586 -17.12 0.93 19.26
C ALA A 586 -18.35 1.77 18.85
N ASP A 587 -18.89 2.58 19.78
CA ASP A 587 -20.01 3.48 19.54
C ASP A 587 -20.08 4.58 20.63
N ALA A 588 -21.11 5.43 20.54
CA ALA A 588 -21.36 6.50 21.51
C ALA A 588 -21.68 6.01 22.93
N ALA A 589 -22.25 4.81 23.09
CA ALA A 589 -22.55 4.25 24.41
C ALA A 589 -21.27 3.76 25.12
N HIS A 590 -20.38 3.11 24.38
CA HIS A 590 -19.05 2.71 24.86
C HIS A 590 -18.21 3.94 25.24
N ALA A 591 -18.28 5.01 24.43
CA ALA A 591 -17.64 6.28 24.75
C ALA A 591 -18.19 6.90 26.04
N ALA A 592 -19.52 6.90 26.22
CA ALA A 592 -20.15 7.41 27.45
C ALA A 592 -19.79 6.57 28.70
N ALA A 593 -19.55 5.27 28.52
CA ALA A 593 -19.11 4.35 29.57
C ALA A 593 -17.58 4.34 29.78
N ALA A 594 -16.82 5.17 29.05
CA ALA A 594 -15.35 5.21 29.05
C ALA A 594 -14.70 3.82 28.84
N THR A 595 -15.35 2.97 28.04
CA THR A 595 -14.88 1.60 27.76
C THR A 595 -14.14 1.59 26.42
N ALA A 596 -12.88 2.03 26.45
CA ALA A 596 -12.05 2.12 25.26
C ALA A 596 -11.67 0.73 24.70
N CYS A 597 -11.50 0.68 23.40
CA CYS A 597 -11.01 -0.46 22.65
C CYS A 597 -9.52 -0.73 22.93
N GLY A 598 -9.14 -2.00 23.06
CA GLY A 598 -7.80 -2.44 23.43
C GLY A 598 -7.58 -2.51 24.94
N SER A 599 -6.54 -3.24 25.37
CA SER A 599 -6.21 -3.42 26.78
C SER A 599 -5.64 -2.13 27.40
N GLY A 600 -6.51 -1.21 27.81
CA GLY A 600 -6.18 -0.04 28.64
C GLY A 600 -6.39 1.34 28.01
N GLY A 601 -6.88 1.46 26.77
CA GLY A 601 -6.93 2.74 26.05
C GLY A 601 -5.53 3.30 25.78
N ASN A 602 -5.44 4.49 25.18
CA ASN A 602 -4.19 5.17 24.78
C ASN A 602 -3.40 4.50 23.65
N LEU A 603 -4.07 4.30 22.52
CA LEU A 603 -3.43 3.85 21.30
C LEU A 603 -2.57 4.97 20.68
N HIS A 604 -1.35 4.68 20.25
CA HIS A 604 -0.54 5.70 19.58
C HIS A 604 -1.15 6.08 18.23
N TRP A 605 -1.27 7.38 17.92
CA TRP A 605 -2.05 7.87 16.77
C TRP A 605 -1.52 7.43 15.38
N ASN A 606 -0.23 7.08 15.24
CA ASN A 606 0.40 6.51 14.03
C ASN A 606 0.90 5.07 14.24
N MET A 607 0.24 4.30 15.10
CA MET A 607 0.52 2.88 15.27
C MET A 607 0.43 2.10 13.94
N VAL A 608 0.96 0.88 13.92
CA VAL A 608 0.75 -0.01 12.77
C VAL A 608 -0.70 -0.54 12.72
N GLU A 609 -1.21 -0.75 11.51
CA GLU A 609 -2.61 -1.13 11.23
C GLU A 609 -3.08 -2.36 12.02
N ALA A 610 -2.22 -3.36 12.20
CA ALA A 610 -2.54 -4.57 12.96
C ALA A 610 -2.92 -4.29 14.42
N ILE A 611 -2.33 -3.26 15.05
CA ILE A 611 -2.65 -2.88 16.43
C ILE A 611 -4.03 -2.20 16.48
N MET A 612 -4.31 -1.28 15.55
CA MET A 612 -5.62 -0.64 15.43
C MET A 612 -6.73 -1.68 15.17
N LYS A 613 -6.49 -2.61 14.23
CA LYS A 613 -7.38 -3.73 13.91
C LYS A 613 -7.65 -4.59 15.15
N THR A 614 -6.63 -4.94 15.92
CA THR A 614 -6.79 -5.74 17.15
C THR A 614 -7.55 -4.97 18.23
N ALA A 615 -7.28 -3.68 18.39
CA ALA A 615 -7.95 -2.85 19.39
C ALA A 615 -9.45 -2.75 19.10
N ILE A 616 -9.84 -2.39 17.87
CA ILE A 616 -11.26 -2.29 17.48
C ILE A 616 -11.97 -3.64 17.70
N GLN A 617 -11.38 -4.75 17.28
CA GLN A 617 -12.01 -6.07 17.44
C GLN A 617 -12.18 -6.51 18.91
N SER A 618 -11.40 -5.95 19.83
CA SER A 618 -11.50 -6.30 21.26
C SER A 618 -12.70 -5.68 21.98
N CYS A 619 -13.30 -4.62 21.42
CA CYS A 619 -14.46 -3.93 21.98
C CYS A 619 -15.74 -4.12 21.15
N THR A 620 -15.65 -4.83 20.02
CA THR A 620 -16.79 -5.20 19.19
C THR A 620 -17.25 -6.62 19.51
N LEU A 621 -18.55 -6.90 19.40
CA LEU A 621 -19.17 -8.20 19.69
C LEU A 621 -18.94 -9.25 18.58
N GLY A 622 -17.65 -9.56 18.32
CA GLY A 622 -17.24 -10.57 17.34
C GLY A 622 -17.13 -10.08 15.89
N GLN A 623 -17.29 -8.78 15.64
CA GLN A 623 -17.06 -8.20 14.32
C GLN A 623 -15.59 -8.34 13.88
N GLN A 624 -15.37 -8.47 12.57
CA GLN A 624 -14.05 -8.33 11.94
C GLN A 624 -13.97 -7.01 11.18
N VAL A 625 -12.79 -6.39 11.19
CA VAL A 625 -12.51 -5.14 10.46
C VAL A 625 -11.23 -5.26 9.66
N ASP A 626 -11.21 -4.60 8.51
CA ASP A 626 -9.99 -4.25 7.80
C ASP A 626 -9.65 -2.79 8.06
N VAL A 627 -8.36 -2.51 8.25
CA VAL A 627 -7.85 -1.20 8.63
C VAL A 627 -6.71 -0.87 7.70
N SER A 628 -6.76 0.30 7.08
CA SER A 628 -5.63 0.89 6.36
C SER A 628 -5.30 2.28 6.90
N MET A 629 -4.03 2.64 6.87
CA MET A 629 -3.52 3.94 7.28
C MET A 629 -2.79 4.61 6.10
N SER A 630 -3.02 5.90 5.89
CA SER A 630 -2.27 6.71 4.94
C SER A 630 -1.90 8.07 5.52
N ILE A 631 -0.87 8.70 4.96
CA ILE A 631 -0.36 10.01 5.34
C ILE A 631 -0.38 10.88 4.08
N PRO A 632 -1.52 11.49 3.74
CA PRO A 632 -1.74 12.07 2.42
C PRO A 632 -1.03 13.41 2.17
N ASP A 633 -0.43 14.03 3.21
CA ASP A 633 0.17 15.36 3.08
C ASP A 633 1.44 15.54 3.92
N GLN A 634 2.20 16.58 3.56
CA GLN A 634 3.46 16.97 4.21
C GLN A 634 3.29 17.51 5.64
N TYR A 635 2.06 17.79 6.07
CA TYR A 635 1.75 18.19 7.46
C TYR A 635 1.60 16.98 8.37
N GLY A 636 1.64 15.79 7.78
CA GLY A 636 1.50 14.54 8.47
C GLY A 636 0.08 14.28 8.94
N THR A 637 -0.95 14.74 8.23
CA THR A 637 -2.32 14.26 8.47
C THR A 637 -2.31 12.74 8.46
N VAL A 638 -2.97 12.10 9.42
CA VAL A 638 -3.10 10.63 9.43
C VAL A 638 -4.54 10.28 9.12
N GLN A 639 -4.72 9.54 8.04
CA GLN A 639 -6.02 9.06 7.61
C GLN A 639 -6.12 7.56 7.88
N TRP A 640 -7.11 7.19 8.66
CA TRP A 640 -7.45 5.81 8.95
C TRP A 640 -8.74 5.45 8.21
N VAL A 641 -8.71 4.39 7.41
CA VAL A 641 -9.91 3.81 6.81
C VAL A 641 -10.17 2.49 7.51
N VAL A 642 -11.33 2.41 8.18
CA VAL A 642 -11.79 1.20 8.85
C VAL A 642 -13.01 0.68 8.11
N THR A 643 -12.94 -0.57 7.68
CA THR A 643 -14.04 -1.24 7.00
C THR A 643 -14.47 -2.45 7.83
N PHE A 644 -15.74 -2.50 8.22
CA PHE A 644 -16.32 -3.69 8.85
C PHE A 644 -16.58 -4.75 7.77
N THR A 645 -15.93 -5.91 7.90
CA THR A 645 -15.96 -6.98 6.89
C THR A 645 -16.73 -8.22 7.35
N ASP A 646 -16.97 -8.35 8.65
CA ASP A 646 -17.79 -9.42 9.22
C ASP A 646 -18.60 -8.88 10.40
N ASN A 647 -19.93 -8.98 10.30
CA ASN A 647 -20.92 -8.57 11.28
C ASN A 647 -21.73 -9.81 11.71
N PRO A 648 -21.46 -10.36 12.89
CA PRO A 648 -22.15 -11.56 13.36
C PRO A 648 -23.67 -11.42 13.36
N GLY A 649 -24.36 -12.43 12.83
CA GLY A 649 -25.83 -12.47 12.74
C GLY A 649 -26.41 -11.77 11.51
N GLN A 650 -25.59 -11.16 10.65
CA GLN A 650 -26.02 -10.61 9.36
C GLN A 650 -25.83 -11.64 8.23
N THR A 651 -26.60 -11.52 7.15
CA THR A 651 -26.46 -12.36 5.95
C THR A 651 -26.46 -11.50 4.68
N PRO A 652 -25.41 -11.55 3.85
CA PRO A 652 -24.06 -12.06 4.14
C PRO A 652 -23.48 -11.44 5.40
N SER A 653 -22.45 -12.06 5.98
CA SER A 653 -21.94 -11.60 7.27
C SER A 653 -21.29 -10.22 7.18
N GLY A 654 -20.74 -9.82 6.03
CA GLY A 654 -20.30 -8.45 5.75
C GLY A 654 -21.42 -7.42 5.50
N ALA A 655 -22.70 -7.82 5.53
CA ALA A 655 -23.83 -6.89 5.49
C ALA A 655 -24.11 -6.30 6.89
N GLY A 656 -25.02 -5.33 6.95
CA GLY A 656 -25.40 -4.65 8.20
C GLY A 656 -24.70 -3.31 8.36
N ASP A 657 -25.49 -2.32 8.76
CA ASP A 657 -25.00 -0.99 9.10
C ASP A 657 -24.41 -0.98 10.51
N MET A 658 -23.20 -0.43 10.66
CA MET A 658 -22.50 -0.37 11.93
C MET A 658 -22.50 1.06 12.47
N PRO A 659 -22.71 1.25 13.79
CA PRO A 659 -22.56 2.57 14.39
C PRO A 659 -21.18 3.16 14.07
N ALA A 660 -21.13 4.47 13.85
CA ALA A 660 -19.86 5.16 13.70
C ALA A 660 -19.01 4.96 14.96
N LEU A 661 -17.74 4.59 14.77
CA LEU A 661 -16.75 4.60 15.83
C LEU A 661 -16.70 5.98 16.46
N VAL A 662 -16.40 6.05 17.75
CA VAL A 662 -16.10 7.32 18.42
C VAL A 662 -14.63 7.33 18.75
N ILE A 663 -13.94 8.39 18.35
CA ILE A 663 -12.51 8.58 18.61
C ILE A 663 -12.36 9.81 19.50
N GLN A 664 -11.69 9.64 20.63
CA GLN A 664 -11.32 10.73 21.52
C GLN A 664 -9.80 10.75 21.64
N GLN A 665 -9.20 11.93 21.57
CA GLN A 665 -7.78 12.08 21.81
C GLN A 665 -7.54 12.35 23.30
N ASP A 666 -6.69 11.55 23.93
CA ASP A 666 -6.25 11.74 25.31
C ASP A 666 -4.96 12.57 25.35
N TYR A 667 -5.06 13.78 25.89
CA TYR A 667 -3.95 14.72 26.01
C TYR A 667 -3.27 14.67 27.39
N LEU A 668 -3.67 13.77 28.31
CA LEU A 668 -3.26 13.81 29.71
C LEU A 668 -1.82 13.32 30.01
N HIS A 669 -1.08 12.80 29.04
CA HIS A 669 0.28 12.30 29.26
C HIS A 669 1.42 13.31 29.05
N GLN A 670 1.10 14.56 28.74
CA GLN A 670 2.05 15.68 28.85
C GLN A 670 1.38 16.86 29.54
N ALA A 671 0.98 16.71 30.81
CA ALA A 671 0.59 17.88 31.60
C ALA A 671 1.77 18.87 31.65
N PRO A 672 1.66 20.10 31.10
CA PRO A 672 2.56 21.16 31.47
C PRO A 672 2.36 21.41 32.97
N SER A 673 3.42 21.86 33.63
CA SER A 673 3.39 22.36 35.01
C SER A 673 2.09 23.11 35.32
N ALA A 674 1.46 22.77 36.45
CA ALA A 674 0.17 23.27 36.91
C ALA A 674 -0.07 24.76 36.56
N GLY A 675 -0.93 25.03 35.58
CA GLY A 675 -1.27 26.39 35.14
C GLY A 675 -2.03 26.50 33.82
N ASP A 676 -1.94 25.50 32.94
CA ASP A 676 -2.55 25.56 31.60
C ASP A 676 -3.73 24.56 31.49
N ALA A 677 -4.93 25.02 31.86
CA ALA A 677 -6.07 24.16 32.18
C ALA A 677 -7.12 24.04 31.04
N THR A 678 -6.80 24.35 29.79
CA THR A 678 -7.83 24.39 28.73
C THR A 678 -7.44 23.79 27.37
N LEU A 679 -6.60 22.75 27.28
CA LEU A 679 -6.36 22.03 26.01
C LEU A 679 -7.69 21.71 25.29
N VAL A 680 -8.04 22.48 24.24
CA VAL A 680 -9.24 22.23 23.44
C VAL A 680 -8.93 21.11 22.47
N ALA A 681 -9.46 19.93 22.77
CA ALA A 681 -9.40 18.76 21.91
C ALA A 681 -9.99 19.08 20.53
N SER A 682 -9.17 19.02 19.48
CA SER A 682 -9.69 18.75 18.14
C SER A 682 -9.84 17.25 18.02
N ASN A 683 -11.03 16.73 18.38
CA ASN A 683 -11.33 15.32 18.13
C ASN A 683 -11.10 15.00 16.65
N PRO A 684 -10.57 13.80 16.32
CA PRO A 684 -10.45 13.36 14.94
C PRO A 684 -11.79 13.49 14.20
N VAL A 685 -11.72 13.92 12.95
CA VAL A 685 -12.91 14.00 12.09
C VAL A 685 -13.29 12.58 11.70
N ILE A 686 -14.53 12.20 11.99
CA ILE A 686 -15.07 10.90 11.64
C ILE A 686 -16.09 11.11 10.52
N GLN A 687 -15.86 10.45 9.41
CA GLN A 687 -16.74 10.49 8.25
C GLN A 687 -17.12 9.06 7.87
N GLU A 688 -18.42 8.81 7.75
CA GLU A 688 -18.94 7.57 7.17
C GLU A 688 -18.73 7.63 5.66
N LEU A 689 -17.81 6.80 5.14
CA LEU A 689 -17.52 6.73 3.71
C LEU A 689 -18.60 5.96 2.96
N GLN A 690 -19.05 4.85 3.55
CA GLN A 690 -20.04 3.96 2.97
C GLN A 690 -20.89 3.36 4.08
N LYS A 691 -22.20 3.52 3.93
CA LYS A 691 -23.19 2.89 4.80
C LYS A 691 -23.31 1.41 4.51
N GLY A 692 -23.43 0.58 5.55
CA GLY A 692 -23.65 -0.86 5.41
C GLY A 692 -25.00 -1.20 4.75
N SER A 693 -25.06 -2.28 3.98
CA SER A 693 -26.31 -2.75 3.36
C SER A 693 -27.25 -3.37 4.40
N THR A 694 -28.55 -3.35 4.13
CA THR A 694 -29.52 -4.12 4.91
C THR A 694 -29.29 -5.60 4.63
N SER A 695 -29.14 -6.39 5.70
CA SER A 695 -28.99 -7.85 5.58
C SER A 695 -30.20 -8.49 4.91
N MET A 696 -29.93 -9.61 4.25
CA MET A 696 -30.94 -10.45 3.64
C MET A 696 -31.79 -11.09 4.73
N SER A 697 -33.11 -10.95 4.60
CA SER A 697 -34.08 -11.57 5.50
C SER A 697 -35.41 -11.82 4.78
N GLY A 698 -36.40 -12.34 5.50
CA GLY A 698 -37.72 -12.62 4.95
C GLY A 698 -37.81 -13.97 4.24
N SER A 699 -38.64 -14.04 3.21
CA SER A 699 -38.98 -15.30 2.55
C SER A 699 -39.27 -15.09 1.08
N PHE A 700 -39.20 -16.16 0.31
CA PHE A 700 -39.71 -16.20 -1.05
C PHE A 700 -40.62 -17.42 -1.20
N THR A 701 -41.45 -17.43 -2.23
CA THR A 701 -42.23 -18.61 -2.58
C THR A 701 -41.68 -19.25 -3.84
N VAL A 702 -41.73 -20.57 -3.86
CA VAL A 702 -41.40 -21.39 -5.02
C VAL A 702 -42.67 -22.10 -5.44
N ASP A 703 -42.97 -22.08 -6.73
CA ASP A 703 -44.03 -22.86 -7.33
C ASP A 703 -43.49 -23.68 -8.51
N TYR A 704 -44.06 -24.86 -8.67
CA TYR A 704 -43.81 -25.76 -9.80
C TYR A 704 -45.14 -26.31 -10.34
N GLY A 705 -46.17 -25.46 -10.40
CA GLY A 705 -47.49 -25.83 -10.87
C GLY A 705 -48.24 -26.77 -9.92
N ASP A 706 -47.93 -26.74 -8.62
CA ASP A 706 -48.59 -27.61 -7.65
C ASP A 706 -50.06 -27.21 -7.49
N PRO A 707 -51.03 -28.14 -7.52
CA PRO A 707 -52.45 -27.83 -7.30
C PRO A 707 -52.74 -27.21 -5.92
N ASN A 708 -51.86 -27.41 -4.93
CA ASN A 708 -52.00 -26.79 -3.61
C ASN A 708 -51.27 -25.43 -3.51
N GLY A 709 -50.72 -24.94 -4.63
CA GLY A 709 -50.10 -23.62 -4.78
C GLY A 709 -48.62 -23.54 -4.37
N ALA A 710 -48.06 -22.33 -4.47
CA ALA A 710 -46.67 -22.04 -4.11
C ALA A 710 -46.37 -22.36 -2.63
N ARG A 711 -45.13 -22.77 -2.34
CA ARG A 711 -44.63 -23.01 -0.97
C ARG A 711 -43.70 -21.90 -0.55
N THR A 712 -43.75 -21.48 0.71
CA THR A 712 -42.90 -20.42 1.28
C THR A 712 -41.60 -21.00 1.84
N PHE A 713 -40.47 -20.38 1.50
CA PHE A 713 -39.12 -20.71 1.93
C PHE A 713 -38.51 -19.52 2.65
N ALA A 714 -37.87 -19.77 3.80
CA ALA A 714 -37.05 -18.75 4.43
C ALA A 714 -35.86 -18.42 3.51
N PHE A 715 -35.37 -17.18 3.55
CA PHE A 715 -34.20 -16.76 2.77
C PHE A 715 -32.93 -17.57 3.11
N ASP A 716 -32.86 -18.21 4.28
CA ASP A 716 -31.75 -19.03 4.77
C ASP A 716 -32.19 -20.47 5.06
N GLU A 717 -33.23 -20.95 4.38
CA GLU A 717 -33.75 -22.31 4.56
C GLU A 717 -32.63 -23.36 4.44
N SER A 718 -32.64 -24.35 5.34
CA SER A 718 -31.67 -25.46 5.26
C SER A 718 -31.93 -26.29 4.00
N ALA A 719 -30.88 -26.91 3.44
CA ALA A 719 -31.01 -27.72 2.24
C ALA A 719 -32.03 -28.88 2.42
N ASP A 720 -32.05 -29.52 3.59
CA ASP A 720 -33.01 -30.57 3.91
C ASP A 720 -34.45 -30.07 3.95
N ARG A 721 -34.69 -28.92 4.59
CA ARG A 721 -36.04 -28.36 4.69
C ARG A 721 -36.52 -27.82 3.34
N PHE A 722 -35.60 -27.27 2.55
CA PHE A 722 -35.86 -26.87 1.18
C PHE A 722 -36.29 -28.08 0.33
N ARG A 723 -35.52 -29.18 0.38
CA ARG A 723 -35.87 -30.44 -0.29
C ARG A 723 -37.25 -30.92 0.10
N LEU A 724 -37.54 -31.04 1.39
CA LEU A 724 -38.83 -31.56 1.87
C LEU A 724 -40.02 -30.73 1.35
N LYS A 725 -39.90 -29.39 1.36
CA LYS A 725 -40.95 -28.50 0.83
C LYS A 725 -41.15 -28.63 -0.68
N LEU A 726 -40.09 -28.92 -1.44
CA LEU A 726 -40.22 -29.24 -2.86
C LEU A 726 -40.91 -30.59 -3.04
N GLU A 727 -40.50 -31.64 -2.31
CA GLU A 727 -41.10 -32.99 -2.40
C GLU A 727 -42.55 -33.05 -1.87
N GLU A 728 -43.01 -32.03 -1.12
CA GLU A 728 -44.42 -31.83 -0.73
C GLU A 728 -45.29 -31.27 -1.87
N MET A 729 -44.69 -30.80 -2.97
CA MET A 729 -45.42 -30.42 -4.18
C MET A 729 -45.73 -31.68 -4.97
N THR A 730 -46.99 -31.93 -5.29
CA THR A 730 -47.43 -33.11 -6.05
C THR A 730 -46.88 -33.15 -7.48
N THR A 731 -46.39 -32.03 -8.00
CA THR A 731 -45.71 -31.91 -9.31
C THR A 731 -44.20 -32.17 -9.24
N ILE A 732 -43.62 -32.27 -8.06
CA ILE A 732 -42.22 -32.62 -7.85
C ILE A 732 -42.18 -33.97 -7.15
N SER A 733 -41.44 -34.94 -7.72
CA SER A 733 -41.27 -36.22 -7.05
C SER A 733 -40.11 -36.18 -6.05
N ARG A 734 -38.88 -36.47 -6.51
CA ARG A 734 -37.71 -36.66 -5.65
C ARG A 734 -36.59 -35.74 -6.11
N VAL A 735 -36.04 -34.95 -5.20
CA VAL A 735 -34.98 -33.98 -5.50
C VAL A 735 -33.84 -34.05 -4.48
N GLN A 736 -32.64 -33.69 -4.92
CA GLN A 736 -31.53 -33.34 -4.05
C GLN A 736 -31.40 -31.82 -4.01
N VAL A 737 -31.09 -31.28 -2.83
CA VAL A 737 -30.79 -29.86 -2.67
C VAL A 737 -29.48 -29.70 -1.92
N VAL A 738 -28.60 -28.85 -2.43
CA VAL A 738 -27.37 -28.42 -1.74
C VAL A 738 -27.39 -26.90 -1.63
N ARG A 739 -27.14 -26.37 -0.43
CA ARG A 739 -27.04 -24.92 -0.18
C ARG A 739 -25.59 -24.49 -0.04
N GLN A 740 -25.21 -23.42 -0.72
CA GLN A 740 -23.89 -22.81 -0.63
C GLN A 740 -24.01 -21.29 -0.52
N GLN A 741 -22.94 -20.64 -0.04
CA GLN A 741 -22.83 -19.18 -0.08
C GLN A 741 -22.65 -18.72 -1.53
N TYR A 742 -23.24 -17.58 -1.86
CA TYR A 742 -23.07 -16.90 -3.14
C TYR A 742 -22.25 -15.62 -2.96
N PRO A 743 -21.29 -15.33 -3.87
CA PRO A 743 -20.83 -16.16 -4.99
C PRO A 743 -20.20 -17.48 -4.52
N LEU A 744 -20.20 -18.49 -5.39
CA LEU A 744 -19.57 -19.77 -5.10
C LEU A 744 -18.07 -19.58 -4.83
N ALA A 745 -17.50 -20.47 -4.02
CA ALA A 745 -16.07 -20.44 -3.68
C ALA A 745 -15.20 -20.36 -4.96
N GLY A 746 -14.31 -19.37 -4.99
CA GLY A 746 -13.45 -19.07 -6.16
C GLY A 746 -14.05 -18.11 -7.18
N GLN A 747 -15.29 -17.63 -7.01
CA GLN A 747 -15.93 -16.64 -7.89
C GLN A 747 -16.16 -15.26 -7.23
N GLY A 748 -15.52 -15.02 -6.08
CA GLY A 748 -15.67 -13.80 -5.29
C GLY A 748 -16.15 -14.10 -3.86
N HIS A 749 -16.23 -13.07 -3.03
CA HIS A 749 -16.58 -13.21 -1.61
C HIS A 749 -18.03 -12.83 -1.30
N GLY A 750 -18.65 -11.89 -2.02
CA GLY A 750 -20.04 -11.48 -1.79
C GLY A 750 -20.31 -10.99 -0.36
N GLY A 751 -19.30 -10.50 0.36
CA GLY A 751 -19.41 -10.16 1.78
C GLY A 751 -19.39 -11.36 2.73
N TRP A 752 -18.88 -12.53 2.31
CA TRP A 752 -18.64 -13.68 3.19
C TRP A 752 -17.17 -13.79 3.60
N GLY A 753 -16.93 -14.30 4.81
CA GLY A 753 -15.61 -14.72 5.29
C GLY A 753 -14.69 -13.60 5.78
N GLY A 754 -15.24 -12.42 6.12
CA GLY A 754 -14.44 -11.31 6.66
C GLY A 754 -13.55 -10.61 5.63
N VAL A 755 -13.90 -10.70 4.34
CA VAL A 755 -13.17 -10.07 3.25
C VAL A 755 -13.95 -8.88 2.70
N HIS A 756 -13.29 -7.73 2.56
CA HIS A 756 -13.87 -6.54 1.95
C HIS A 756 -14.31 -6.79 0.50
N VAL A 757 -15.46 -6.22 0.11
CA VAL A 757 -15.99 -6.25 -1.26
C VAL A 757 -16.48 -4.87 -1.66
N ASP A 758 -16.45 -4.57 -2.97
CA ASP A 758 -16.90 -3.29 -3.49
C ASP A 758 -18.41 -3.07 -3.25
N PRO A 759 -18.86 -1.82 -3.03
CA PRO A 759 -20.26 -1.48 -2.89
C PRO A 759 -21.11 -1.99 -4.08
N GLY A 760 -22.23 -2.66 -3.76
CA GLY A 760 -23.12 -3.26 -4.76
C GLY A 760 -22.81 -4.72 -5.10
N SER A 761 -21.75 -5.31 -4.56
CA SER A 761 -21.46 -6.75 -4.69
C SER A 761 -22.62 -7.58 -4.15
N LEU A 762 -23.14 -8.50 -4.97
CA LEU A 762 -24.22 -9.40 -4.58
C LEU A 762 -23.69 -10.54 -3.71
N GLY A 763 -24.34 -10.77 -2.58
CA GLY A 763 -24.10 -11.93 -1.74
C GLY A 763 -25.40 -12.52 -1.21
N GLY A 764 -25.36 -13.81 -0.87
CA GLY A 764 -26.51 -14.52 -0.36
C GLY A 764 -26.28 -16.02 -0.36
N TYR A 765 -27.33 -16.79 -0.68
CA TYR A 765 -27.25 -18.24 -0.82
C TYR A 765 -27.63 -18.68 -2.24
N VAL A 766 -27.06 -19.80 -2.66
CA VAL A 766 -27.48 -20.54 -3.85
C VAL A 766 -27.90 -21.94 -3.41
N TRP A 767 -29.06 -22.39 -3.89
CA TRP A 767 -29.52 -23.76 -3.74
C TRP A 767 -29.40 -24.46 -5.09
N GLN A 768 -28.54 -25.46 -5.15
CA GLN A 768 -28.45 -26.35 -6.30
C GLN A 768 -29.50 -27.45 -6.13
N VAL A 769 -30.53 -27.43 -6.98
CA VAL A 769 -31.62 -28.41 -6.98
C VAL A 769 -31.41 -29.38 -8.14
N ARG A 770 -31.26 -30.67 -7.81
CA ARG A 770 -31.16 -31.75 -8.79
C ARG A 770 -32.41 -32.63 -8.71
N PHE A 771 -33.11 -32.80 -9.82
CA PHE A 771 -34.24 -33.73 -9.89
C PHE A 771 -33.70 -35.16 -10.02
N LEU A 772 -34.04 -36.01 -9.06
CA LEU A 772 -33.67 -37.42 -9.04
C LEU A 772 -34.76 -38.29 -9.64
N ARG A 773 -36.03 -37.86 -9.54
CA ARG A 773 -37.17 -38.46 -10.25
C ARG A 773 -38.07 -37.42 -10.90
N VAL A 774 -38.46 -37.66 -12.14
CA VAL A 774 -39.31 -36.82 -12.99
C VAL A 774 -40.52 -37.64 -13.41
N PHE A 775 -41.72 -37.07 -13.31
CA PHE A 775 -42.96 -37.75 -13.69
C PHE A 775 -42.99 -38.08 -15.19
N GLY A 776 -43.54 -39.24 -15.56
CA GLY A 776 -43.58 -39.72 -16.94
C GLY A 776 -44.44 -40.98 -17.10
N ASP A 777 -44.37 -41.60 -18.28
CA ASP A 777 -45.31 -42.66 -18.68
C ASP A 777 -44.98 -44.05 -18.12
N TYR A 778 -43.76 -44.27 -17.61
CA TYR A 778 -43.31 -45.57 -17.09
C TYR A 778 -43.50 -45.64 -15.58
N ALA A 779 -44.53 -46.38 -15.14
CA ALA A 779 -44.89 -46.49 -13.71
C ALA A 779 -45.05 -45.14 -12.99
N GLY A 780 -45.47 -44.10 -13.74
CA GLY A 780 -45.63 -42.73 -13.24
C GLY A 780 -44.37 -41.86 -13.35
N PHE A 781 -43.24 -42.38 -13.84
CA PHE A 781 -41.97 -41.65 -13.99
C PHE A 781 -41.44 -41.75 -15.42
N THR A 782 -40.44 -40.92 -15.75
CA THR A 782 -39.66 -41.10 -16.97
C THR A 782 -38.81 -42.38 -16.85
N PHE A 783 -38.20 -42.82 -17.95
CA PHE A 783 -37.27 -43.95 -17.90
C PHE A 783 -35.97 -43.56 -18.62
N PRO A 784 -34.80 -43.59 -17.96
CA PRO A 784 -34.59 -43.75 -16.51
C PRO A 784 -35.35 -42.69 -15.68
N PRO A 785 -35.69 -42.96 -14.40
CA PRO A 785 -36.65 -42.17 -13.61
C PRO A 785 -36.28 -40.69 -13.39
N GLY A 786 -35.02 -40.28 -13.57
CA GLY A 786 -34.59 -38.88 -13.50
C GLY A 786 -34.30 -38.23 -14.85
N ALA A 787 -34.63 -38.87 -15.96
CA ALA A 787 -34.42 -38.33 -17.30
C ALA A 787 -35.55 -37.35 -17.70
N GLY A 788 -35.27 -36.49 -18.67
CA GLY A 788 -36.14 -35.44 -19.15
C GLY A 788 -35.72 -34.06 -18.65
N ASN A 789 -35.92 -33.04 -19.48
CA ASN A 789 -35.80 -31.65 -19.05
C ASN A 789 -36.95 -31.29 -18.13
N VAL A 790 -36.65 -30.55 -17.07
CA VAL A 790 -37.63 -29.99 -16.15
C VAL A 790 -37.67 -28.47 -16.34
N ASP A 791 -38.86 -27.89 -16.28
CA ASP A 791 -39.00 -26.44 -16.32
C ASP A 791 -38.29 -25.77 -15.13
N THR A 792 -37.93 -24.50 -15.28
CA THR A 792 -37.35 -23.72 -14.17
C THR A 792 -38.42 -23.45 -13.12
N LEU A 793 -38.03 -23.55 -11.84
CA LEU A 793 -38.88 -23.19 -10.71
C LEU A 793 -39.36 -21.73 -10.82
N ALA A 794 -40.66 -21.50 -10.64
CA ALA A 794 -41.22 -20.16 -10.58
C ALA A 794 -40.98 -19.57 -9.18
N LEU A 795 -40.44 -18.36 -9.13
CA LEU A 795 -40.12 -17.67 -7.87
C LEU A 795 -40.96 -16.40 -7.72
N ASP A 796 -41.55 -16.21 -6.55
CA ASP A 796 -42.02 -14.90 -6.08
C ASP A 796 -41.22 -14.52 -4.84
N PHE A 797 -40.35 -13.53 -4.99
CA PHE A 797 -39.45 -13.03 -3.96
C PHE A 797 -39.88 -11.65 -3.45
N THR A 798 -41.13 -11.23 -3.67
CA THR A 798 -41.64 -9.93 -3.18
C THR A 798 -41.60 -9.79 -1.66
N ALA A 799 -41.60 -10.91 -0.93
CA ALA A 799 -41.44 -10.96 0.53
C ALA A 799 -39.98 -11.05 1.02
N LEU A 800 -39.01 -11.06 0.10
CA LEU A 800 -37.59 -11.06 0.42
C LEU A 800 -37.15 -9.62 0.76
N GLN A 801 -36.36 -9.47 1.81
CA GLN A 801 -35.91 -8.18 2.31
C GLN A 801 -34.39 -8.06 2.19
N GLY A 802 -33.90 -6.84 1.96
CA GLY A 802 -32.49 -6.50 1.72
C GLY A 802 -32.39 -5.29 0.79
N THR A 803 -31.23 -4.63 0.74
CA THR A 803 -31.06 -3.38 -0.04
C THR A 803 -31.35 -3.53 -1.54
N VAL A 804 -31.02 -4.69 -2.13
CA VAL A 804 -31.34 -5.06 -3.52
C VAL A 804 -31.72 -6.54 -3.56
N ALA A 805 -32.70 -6.94 -2.73
CA ALA A 805 -33.11 -8.33 -2.60
C ALA A 805 -33.64 -8.88 -3.94
N THR A 806 -33.04 -9.97 -4.41
CA THR A 806 -33.44 -10.65 -5.65
C THR A 806 -33.30 -12.16 -5.48
N ALA A 807 -34.17 -12.91 -6.15
CA ALA A 807 -34.03 -14.34 -6.32
C ALA A 807 -34.17 -14.70 -7.80
N LYS A 808 -33.34 -15.62 -8.27
CA LYS A 808 -33.34 -16.06 -9.66
C LYS A 808 -33.18 -17.58 -9.72
N ALA A 809 -34.08 -18.25 -10.43
CA ALA A 809 -33.92 -19.65 -10.81
C ALA A 809 -33.25 -19.71 -12.19
N THR A 810 -32.21 -20.53 -12.33
CA THR A 810 -31.53 -20.76 -13.61
C THR A 810 -31.26 -22.25 -13.78
N THR A 811 -31.50 -22.78 -14.97
CA THR A 811 -31.10 -24.14 -15.32
C THR A 811 -29.58 -24.23 -15.36
N TYR A 812 -29.02 -25.09 -14.51
CA TYR A 812 -27.56 -25.32 -14.46
C TYR A 812 -27.11 -26.37 -15.47
N THR A 813 -27.92 -27.42 -15.66
CA THR A 813 -27.65 -28.52 -16.59
C THR A 813 -28.97 -29.12 -17.03
N ASP A 814 -29.13 -29.32 -18.33
CA ASP A 814 -30.31 -29.96 -18.92
C ASP A 814 -30.37 -31.45 -18.55
N GLY A 815 -31.58 -31.99 -18.48
CA GLY A 815 -31.80 -33.41 -18.25
C GLY A 815 -31.42 -34.24 -19.48
N SER A 816 -31.01 -35.49 -19.26
CA SER A 816 -30.83 -36.43 -20.37
C SER A 816 -32.16 -36.72 -21.07
N THR A 817 -32.16 -37.12 -22.33
CA THR A 817 -33.40 -37.52 -23.02
C THR A 817 -33.99 -38.78 -22.39
N ALA A 818 -35.26 -38.73 -21.97
CA ALA A 818 -35.98 -39.91 -21.51
C ALA A 818 -36.16 -40.92 -22.66
N LEU A 819 -36.01 -42.21 -22.34
CA LEU A 819 -36.29 -43.31 -23.25
C LEU A 819 -37.81 -43.40 -23.46
N GLY A 820 -38.21 -43.57 -24.72
CA GLY A 820 -39.61 -43.63 -25.12
C GLY A 820 -39.80 -44.46 -26.39
N GLY A 821 -41.07 -44.70 -26.75
CA GLY A 821 -41.44 -45.30 -28.03
C GLY A 821 -41.55 -46.84 -28.02
N SER A 822 -41.22 -47.45 -29.15
CA SER A 822 -41.35 -48.89 -29.36
C SER A 822 -40.24 -49.39 -30.27
N PHE A 823 -39.83 -50.63 -30.08
CA PHE A 823 -38.86 -51.32 -30.93
C PHE A 823 -39.53 -52.52 -31.61
N ALA A 824 -38.87 -53.12 -32.59
CA ALA A 824 -39.31 -54.35 -33.20
C ALA A 824 -38.12 -55.28 -33.39
N LEU A 825 -38.33 -56.56 -33.16
CA LEU A 825 -37.31 -57.60 -33.30
C LEU A 825 -37.52 -58.33 -34.61
N ALA A 826 -36.44 -58.79 -35.24
CA ALA A 826 -36.52 -59.60 -36.44
C ALA A 826 -35.78 -60.93 -36.23
N PHE A 827 -36.43 -62.01 -36.65
CA PHE A 827 -35.87 -63.35 -36.65
C PHE A 827 -36.13 -64.00 -38.00
N ASP A 828 -35.06 -64.50 -38.64
CA ASP A 828 -35.09 -65.18 -39.95
C ASP A 828 -36.00 -64.48 -41.00
N GLY A 829 -35.84 -63.16 -41.12
CA GLY A 829 -36.54 -62.34 -42.11
C GLY A 829 -37.98 -61.94 -41.75
N GLN A 830 -38.56 -62.43 -40.65
CA GLN A 830 -39.84 -61.92 -40.12
C GLN A 830 -39.61 -60.98 -38.95
N GLN A 831 -40.44 -59.94 -38.85
CA GLN A 831 -40.32 -58.87 -37.87
C GLN A 831 -41.57 -58.83 -37.00
N THR A 832 -41.39 -58.63 -35.70
CA THR A 832 -42.48 -58.47 -34.75
C THR A 832 -43.28 -57.20 -35.01
N GLY A 833 -44.49 -57.11 -34.46
CA GLY A 833 -45.13 -55.82 -34.26
C GLY A 833 -44.29 -54.90 -33.34
N PRO A 834 -44.61 -53.59 -33.27
CA PRO A 834 -43.96 -52.67 -32.35
C PRO A 834 -44.19 -53.10 -30.90
N VAL A 835 -43.10 -53.46 -30.21
CA VAL A 835 -43.05 -53.75 -28.78
C VAL A 835 -42.73 -52.46 -28.05
N ARG A 836 -43.51 -52.10 -27.03
CA ARG A 836 -43.21 -50.89 -26.24
C ARG A 836 -41.91 -51.10 -25.49
N TYR A 837 -41.13 -50.05 -25.30
CA TYR A 837 -39.92 -50.13 -24.48
C TYR A 837 -40.22 -50.54 -23.01
N THR A 838 -41.49 -50.42 -22.59
CA THR A 838 -42.00 -50.77 -21.26
C THR A 838 -42.61 -52.17 -21.17
N SER A 839 -42.62 -52.94 -22.26
CA SER A 839 -43.26 -54.25 -22.30
C SER A 839 -42.56 -55.24 -21.37
N ASP A 840 -43.35 -56.02 -20.63
CA ASP A 840 -42.84 -57.06 -19.73
C ASP A 840 -42.53 -58.37 -20.46
N SER A 841 -41.96 -59.36 -19.75
CA SER A 841 -41.49 -60.62 -20.35
C SER A 841 -42.61 -61.37 -21.02
N THR A 842 -43.82 -61.29 -20.45
CA THR A 842 -45.00 -61.98 -20.95
C THR A 842 -45.46 -61.36 -22.27
N GLU A 843 -45.45 -60.03 -22.36
CA GLU A 843 -45.81 -59.32 -23.59
C GLU A 843 -44.77 -59.57 -24.70
N LEU A 844 -43.48 -59.55 -24.37
CA LEU A 844 -42.42 -59.83 -25.34
C LEU A 844 -42.41 -61.31 -25.78
N GLU A 845 -42.66 -62.25 -24.87
CA GLU A 845 -42.85 -63.67 -25.17
C GLU A 845 -44.01 -63.86 -26.15
N ALA A 846 -45.18 -63.29 -25.85
CA ALA A 846 -46.34 -63.36 -26.74
C ALA A 846 -46.07 -62.75 -28.12
N VAL A 847 -45.37 -61.61 -28.19
CA VAL A 847 -45.03 -60.97 -29.47
C VAL A 847 -44.03 -61.78 -30.29
N LEU A 848 -43.12 -62.50 -29.64
CA LEU A 848 -42.18 -63.41 -30.33
C LEU A 848 -42.87 -64.70 -30.78
N GLU A 849 -43.76 -65.28 -29.98
CA GLU A 849 -44.54 -66.47 -30.33
C GLU A 849 -45.55 -66.22 -31.47
N ASP A 850 -45.93 -64.96 -31.71
CA ASP A 850 -46.80 -64.57 -32.83
C ASP A 850 -46.06 -64.62 -34.20
N LEU A 851 -44.72 -64.67 -34.19
CA LEU A 851 -43.96 -64.88 -35.41
C LEU A 851 -44.12 -66.32 -35.91
N SER A 852 -44.55 -66.47 -37.17
CA SER A 852 -44.81 -67.79 -37.78
C SER A 852 -43.61 -68.75 -37.84
N ASN A 853 -42.40 -68.25 -37.61
CA ASN A 853 -41.14 -68.98 -37.60
C ASN A 853 -40.55 -69.18 -36.19
N VAL A 854 -41.25 -68.78 -35.14
CA VAL A 854 -40.84 -68.94 -33.74
C VAL A 854 -41.87 -69.84 -33.04
N GLY A 855 -41.37 -70.90 -32.37
CA GLY A 855 -42.22 -71.81 -31.59
C GLY A 855 -42.40 -71.30 -30.16
N GLY A 856 -42.70 -72.20 -29.21
CA GLY A 856 -42.72 -71.84 -27.80
C GLY A 856 -41.36 -71.28 -27.37
N VAL A 857 -41.36 -70.05 -26.87
CA VAL A 857 -40.15 -69.38 -26.36
C VAL A 857 -40.30 -69.09 -24.89
N SER A 858 -39.20 -68.78 -24.22
CA SER A 858 -39.23 -68.26 -22.85
C SER A 858 -38.42 -66.98 -22.83
N VAL A 859 -39.01 -65.93 -22.28
CA VAL A 859 -38.38 -64.61 -22.16
C VAL A 859 -38.18 -64.30 -20.68
N ALA A 860 -36.99 -63.80 -20.36
CA ALA A 860 -36.67 -63.26 -19.05
C ALA A 860 -36.17 -61.83 -19.20
N PHE A 861 -36.55 -60.95 -18.26
CA PHE A 861 -36.04 -59.60 -18.16
C PHE A 861 -35.12 -59.49 -16.95
N ASP A 862 -33.92 -58.96 -17.19
CA ASP A 862 -32.96 -58.62 -16.16
C ASP A 862 -32.62 -57.13 -16.22
N HIS A 863 -32.27 -56.56 -15.08
CA HIS A 863 -31.84 -55.17 -14.99
C HIS A 863 -30.42 -55.03 -15.56
N TYR A 864 -30.28 -54.17 -16.57
CA TYR A 864 -28.97 -53.81 -17.09
C TYR A 864 -28.39 -52.62 -16.31
N LEU A 865 -27.43 -52.89 -15.41
CA LEU A 865 -26.80 -51.90 -14.52
C LEU A 865 -25.28 -51.76 -14.79
N PRO A 866 -24.86 -51.25 -15.97
CA PRO A 866 -23.45 -51.22 -16.37
C PRO A 866 -22.65 -50.07 -15.80
N THR A 867 -23.32 -48.98 -15.37
CA THR A 867 -22.66 -47.73 -15.02
C THR A 867 -22.02 -47.85 -13.64
N PRO A 868 -20.67 -47.78 -13.52
CA PRO A 868 -20.02 -47.80 -12.23
C PRO A 868 -20.33 -46.49 -11.48
N VAL A 869 -20.61 -46.60 -10.18
CA VAL A 869 -20.66 -45.45 -9.29
C VAL A 869 -19.23 -45.08 -8.91
N ALA A 870 -18.64 -44.11 -9.63
CA ALA A 870 -17.27 -43.68 -9.41
C ALA A 870 -17.07 -43.09 -8.00
N GLY A 871 -15.94 -43.41 -7.37
CA GLY A 871 -15.57 -42.89 -6.05
C GLY A 871 -16.22 -43.61 -4.86
N VAL A 872 -16.89 -44.74 -5.09
CA VAL A 872 -17.49 -45.57 -4.04
C VAL A 872 -16.83 -46.95 -4.06
N LEU A 873 -16.23 -47.34 -2.94
CA LEU A 873 -15.74 -48.69 -2.69
C LEU A 873 -16.74 -49.40 -1.78
N LEU A 874 -17.15 -50.62 -2.16
CA LEU A 874 -18.04 -51.44 -1.37
C LEU A 874 -17.34 -52.77 -1.06
N SER A 875 -17.26 -53.12 0.23
CA SER A 875 -16.72 -54.40 0.69
C SER A 875 -17.80 -55.21 1.38
N VAL A 876 -17.92 -56.48 1.03
CA VAL A 876 -18.80 -57.46 1.68
C VAL A 876 -17.90 -58.52 2.31
N ASP A 877 -18.02 -58.73 3.60
CA ASP A 877 -17.27 -59.77 4.30
C ASP A 877 -17.80 -61.15 3.90
N ARG A 878 -16.94 -62.18 3.94
CA ARG A 878 -17.33 -63.58 3.70
C ARG A 878 -18.39 -63.98 4.75
N ASP A 879 -19.52 -64.52 4.28
CA ASP A 879 -20.74 -64.80 5.07
C ASP A 879 -21.43 -63.58 5.71
N GLY A 880 -21.00 -62.36 5.37
CA GLY A 880 -21.62 -61.13 5.84
C GLY A 880 -23.00 -60.91 5.23
N SER A 881 -23.94 -60.41 6.03
CA SER A 881 -25.25 -59.94 5.58
C SER A 881 -25.28 -58.44 5.31
N GLU A 882 -24.17 -57.74 5.56
CA GLU A 882 -24.03 -56.29 5.45
C GLU A 882 -22.83 -55.93 4.56
N ALA A 883 -22.98 -54.85 3.80
CA ALA A 883 -21.93 -54.30 2.96
C ALA A 883 -21.41 -52.99 3.57
N ALA A 884 -20.10 -52.87 3.76
CA ALA A 884 -19.48 -51.60 4.15
C ALA A 884 -19.24 -50.74 2.91
N ILE A 885 -19.71 -49.50 2.95
CA ILE A 885 -19.56 -48.53 1.85
C ILE A 885 -18.59 -47.44 2.27
N ALA A 886 -17.54 -47.25 1.49
CA ALA A 886 -16.58 -46.15 1.63
C ALA A 886 -16.65 -45.23 0.40
N ALA A 887 -17.13 -44.02 0.59
CA ALA A 887 -17.17 -42.98 -0.44
C ALA A 887 -15.92 -42.09 -0.37
N ALA A 888 -15.46 -41.59 -1.52
CA ALA A 888 -14.39 -40.59 -1.60
C ALA A 888 -14.77 -39.33 -0.78
N PRO A 889 -13.80 -38.63 -0.17
CA PRO A 889 -14.10 -37.42 0.60
C PRO A 889 -14.91 -36.40 -0.22
N GLY A 890 -16.06 -35.98 0.33
CA GLY A 890 -16.97 -35.03 -0.33
C GLY A 890 -17.98 -35.64 -1.31
N PHE A 891 -17.98 -36.96 -1.50
CA PHE A 891 -18.98 -37.64 -2.34
C PHE A 891 -20.23 -38.01 -1.52
N ASP A 892 -21.37 -37.42 -1.87
CA ASP A 892 -22.67 -37.76 -1.29
C ASP A 892 -23.37 -38.83 -2.15
N LEU A 893 -23.50 -40.05 -1.63
CA LEU A 893 -24.25 -41.13 -2.28
C LEU A 893 -25.73 -40.78 -2.51
N GLY A 894 -26.32 -39.93 -1.65
CA GLY A 894 -27.67 -39.40 -1.83
C GLY A 894 -27.82 -38.46 -3.02
N SER A 895 -26.70 -38.06 -3.65
CA SER A 895 -26.70 -37.23 -4.87
C SER A 895 -27.03 -37.98 -6.15
N ILE A 896 -26.98 -39.32 -6.09
CA ILE A 896 -27.10 -40.19 -7.26
C ILE A 896 -28.02 -41.39 -7.01
N LEU A 897 -28.20 -41.80 -5.75
CA LEU A 897 -29.03 -42.94 -5.38
C LEU A 897 -30.14 -42.51 -4.43
N THR A 898 -31.32 -43.10 -4.62
CA THR A 898 -32.50 -42.91 -3.80
C THR A 898 -33.06 -44.26 -3.36
N ALA A 899 -33.83 -44.27 -2.27
CA ALA A 899 -34.49 -45.48 -1.82
C ALA A 899 -35.38 -46.07 -2.93
N GLY A 900 -35.19 -47.36 -3.21
CA GLY A 900 -35.86 -48.09 -4.30
C GLY A 900 -35.06 -48.14 -5.61
N ASP A 901 -33.93 -47.42 -5.72
CA ASP A 901 -33.03 -47.60 -6.85
C ASP A 901 -32.32 -48.95 -6.73
N VAL A 902 -32.22 -49.66 -7.86
CA VAL A 902 -31.57 -50.98 -7.93
C VAL A 902 -30.10 -50.76 -8.24
N VAL A 903 -29.22 -51.24 -7.35
CA VAL A 903 -27.77 -51.18 -7.51
C VAL A 903 -27.20 -52.59 -7.64
N ARG A 904 -26.19 -52.74 -8.49
CA ARG A 904 -25.40 -53.96 -8.60
C ARG A 904 -24.20 -53.89 -7.67
N ILE A 905 -23.99 -54.93 -6.86
CA ILE A 905 -22.82 -55.07 -5.99
C ILE A 905 -21.88 -56.13 -6.59
N GLY A 906 -20.64 -55.75 -6.91
CA GLY A 906 -19.62 -56.65 -7.47
C GLY A 906 -19.07 -56.25 -8.86
N GLY A 907 -17.95 -56.87 -9.26
CA GLY A 907 -17.26 -56.66 -10.54
C GLY A 907 -16.01 -55.76 -10.50
N ALA A 908 -15.25 -55.76 -9.39
CA ALA A 908 -14.05 -54.96 -9.24
C ALA A 908 -12.95 -55.38 -10.24
N ASP A 909 -12.31 -54.39 -10.88
CA ASP A 909 -11.38 -54.52 -11.99
C ASP A 909 -10.34 -55.66 -11.88
N VAL A 910 -10.62 -56.78 -12.56
CA VAL A 910 -9.64 -57.58 -13.34
C VAL A 910 -10.37 -58.35 -14.46
N GLY A 911 -10.91 -57.59 -15.43
CA GLY A 911 -10.95 -57.95 -16.86
C GLY A 911 -11.85 -59.09 -17.36
N THR A 912 -13.19 -59.02 -17.23
CA THR A 912 -14.20 -59.53 -18.24
C THR A 912 -15.66 -59.58 -17.74
N GLY A 913 -16.12 -58.66 -16.88
CA GLY A 913 -17.57 -58.50 -16.67
C GLY A 913 -18.23 -58.12 -18.00
N LEU A 914 -19.09 -58.99 -18.56
CA LEU A 914 -19.75 -58.71 -19.84
C LEU A 914 -20.62 -57.45 -19.74
N THR A 915 -20.54 -56.61 -20.77
CA THR A 915 -21.50 -55.55 -21.05
C THR A 915 -22.89 -56.16 -21.21
N GLY A 916 -23.68 -56.23 -20.15
CA GLY A 916 -25.05 -56.78 -20.21
C GLY A 916 -25.50 -57.52 -18.96
N THR A 917 -24.57 -57.91 -18.07
CA THR A 917 -24.86 -58.91 -17.04
C THR A 917 -24.90 -58.35 -15.62
N ASN A 918 -25.50 -59.14 -14.73
CA ASN A 918 -25.59 -58.98 -13.28
C ASN A 918 -24.25 -59.11 -12.53
N GLY A 919 -23.10 -59.08 -13.23
CA GLY A 919 -21.77 -59.06 -12.59
C GLY A 919 -21.12 -60.43 -12.43
N ASP A 920 -21.62 -61.47 -13.11
CA ASP A 920 -21.05 -62.82 -13.09
C ASP A 920 -19.57 -62.87 -13.49
N THR A 921 -18.80 -63.71 -12.80
CA THR A 921 -17.41 -64.02 -13.16
C THR A 921 -17.38 -65.03 -14.31
N ILE A 922 -16.70 -64.70 -15.41
CA ILE A 922 -16.40 -65.66 -16.48
C ILE A 922 -15.21 -66.51 -16.03
N LEU A 923 -15.40 -67.83 -15.98
CA LEU A 923 -14.29 -68.74 -15.70
C LEU A 923 -13.53 -69.18 -16.97
N ASP A 924 -14.17 -69.19 -18.15
CA ASP A 924 -13.61 -69.77 -19.38
C ASP A 924 -13.65 -68.78 -20.56
N VAL A 925 -12.50 -68.50 -21.21
CA VAL A 925 -12.44 -67.75 -22.48
C VAL A 925 -11.46 -68.43 -23.45
N PRO A 926 -11.89 -68.81 -24.67
CA PRO A 926 -10.97 -69.36 -25.66
C PRO A 926 -9.87 -68.34 -26.04
N GLY A 927 -8.64 -68.58 -25.59
CA GLY A 927 -7.44 -67.82 -26.02
C GLY A 927 -7.04 -66.60 -25.17
N GLY A 928 -7.66 -66.37 -24.01
CA GLY A 928 -7.18 -65.41 -22.99
C GLY A 928 -6.48 -66.11 -21.82
N PRO A 929 -5.94 -65.39 -20.81
CA PRO A 929 -5.35 -65.99 -19.61
C PRO A 929 -6.41 -66.60 -18.65
N GLY A 930 -7.56 -67.03 -19.18
CA GLY A 930 -8.70 -67.61 -18.46
C GLY A 930 -8.60 -69.13 -18.33
N HIS A 931 -9.19 -69.64 -17.25
CA HIS A 931 -9.03 -70.98 -16.70
C HIS A 931 -9.97 -72.01 -17.34
N GLN A 932 -9.55 -73.25 -17.53
CA GLN A 932 -10.40 -74.27 -18.15
C GLN A 932 -11.36 -74.91 -17.14
N VAL A 933 -12.66 -74.86 -17.44
CA VAL A 933 -13.71 -75.55 -16.66
C VAL A 933 -14.36 -76.63 -17.50
N TRP A 934 -14.25 -77.88 -17.06
CA TRP A 934 -14.80 -79.02 -17.81
C TRP A 934 -16.21 -79.35 -17.33
N VAL A 935 -17.22 -79.11 -18.17
CA VAL A 935 -18.61 -79.47 -17.88
C VAL A 935 -19.09 -80.57 -18.81
N ALA A 936 -19.36 -81.76 -18.26
CA ALA A 936 -20.05 -82.82 -18.99
C ALA A 936 -21.58 -82.61 -18.89
N PRO A 937 -22.35 -82.72 -19.99
CA PRO A 937 -23.80 -82.62 -19.94
C PRO A 937 -24.33 -83.65 -18.94
N THR A 938 -25.16 -83.24 -17.99
CA THR A 938 -25.77 -84.04 -16.89
C THR A 938 -24.97 -84.21 -15.59
N HIS A 939 -23.76 -83.66 -15.48
CA HIS A 939 -22.97 -83.74 -14.26
C HIS A 939 -23.10 -82.47 -13.40
N PRO A 940 -23.43 -82.58 -12.09
CA PRO A 940 -23.56 -81.44 -11.18
C PRO A 940 -22.22 -80.94 -10.62
N VAL A 941 -21.09 -81.41 -11.15
CA VAL A 941 -19.72 -81.09 -10.69
C VAL A 941 -18.90 -80.62 -11.89
N ALA A 942 -18.24 -79.47 -11.74
CA ALA A 942 -17.42 -78.84 -12.76
C ALA A 942 -15.95 -78.76 -12.29
N PRO A 943 -15.07 -79.69 -12.70
CA PRO A 943 -13.65 -79.59 -12.40
C PRO A 943 -12.99 -78.38 -13.07
N THR A 944 -12.07 -77.76 -12.35
CA THR A 944 -11.29 -76.58 -12.74
C THR A 944 -9.81 -76.97 -12.83
N ASP A 945 -9.03 -76.24 -13.64
CA ASP A 945 -7.58 -76.44 -13.79
C ASP A 945 -6.74 -75.78 -12.67
N ASN A 946 -7.36 -74.95 -11.84
CA ASN A 946 -6.77 -74.29 -10.67
C ASN A 946 -7.71 -74.36 -9.46
N ASP A 947 -7.15 -74.12 -8.27
CA ASP A 947 -7.92 -73.96 -7.04
C ASP A 947 -8.64 -72.60 -7.02
N LEU A 948 -9.97 -72.63 -7.04
CA LEU A 948 -10.82 -71.45 -7.04
C LEU A 948 -11.51 -71.23 -5.69
N THR A 949 -11.12 -71.98 -4.65
CA THR A 949 -11.83 -72.01 -3.37
C THR A 949 -11.79 -70.68 -2.60
N GLU A 950 -10.78 -69.83 -2.85
CA GLU A 950 -10.67 -68.46 -2.31
C GLU A 950 -11.39 -67.40 -3.17
N LEU A 951 -11.63 -67.69 -4.46
CA LEU A 951 -12.15 -66.75 -5.47
C LEU A 951 -13.64 -66.93 -5.75
N VAL A 952 -14.16 -68.12 -5.49
CA VAL A 952 -15.55 -68.52 -5.78
C VAL A 952 -16.21 -68.96 -4.48
N VAL A 953 -17.34 -68.35 -4.14
CA VAL A 953 -18.08 -68.67 -2.91
C VAL A 953 -19.39 -69.41 -3.21
N PRO A 954 -19.84 -70.35 -2.35
CA PRO A 954 -21.18 -70.92 -2.45
C PRO A 954 -22.26 -69.83 -2.49
N GLY A 955 -23.22 -69.95 -3.42
CA GLY A 955 -24.25 -68.95 -3.66
C GLY A 955 -23.92 -67.91 -4.75
N GLN A 956 -22.64 -67.76 -5.13
CA GLN A 956 -22.25 -66.93 -6.27
C GLN A 956 -22.76 -67.54 -7.59
N GLU A 957 -23.21 -66.68 -8.51
CA GLU A 957 -23.52 -67.08 -9.89
C GLU A 957 -22.25 -67.01 -10.76
N LEU A 958 -22.00 -68.08 -11.50
CA LEU A 958 -20.89 -68.21 -12.44
C LEU A 958 -21.42 -68.47 -13.85
N ARG A 959 -20.74 -67.91 -14.86
CA ARG A 959 -21.04 -68.27 -16.26
C ARG A 959 -20.05 -69.28 -16.79
N ILE A 960 -20.57 -70.46 -17.16
CA ILE A 960 -19.81 -71.52 -17.83
C ILE A 960 -20.47 -71.80 -19.18
N GLY A 961 -19.73 -71.62 -20.28
CA GLY A 961 -20.27 -71.77 -21.64
C GLY A 961 -21.46 -70.85 -21.94
N GLY A 962 -21.49 -69.65 -21.33
CA GLY A 962 -22.53 -68.63 -21.54
C GLY A 962 -23.81 -68.79 -20.69
N ARG A 963 -23.95 -69.90 -19.93
CA ARG A 963 -25.09 -70.13 -19.03
C ARG A 963 -24.70 -69.85 -17.57
N ALA A 964 -25.63 -69.30 -16.79
CA ALA A 964 -25.45 -69.04 -15.37
C ALA A 964 -25.64 -70.34 -14.55
N TYR A 965 -24.77 -70.55 -13.57
CA TYR A 965 -24.82 -71.64 -12.60
C TYR A 965 -24.59 -71.09 -11.20
N GLY A 966 -25.48 -71.41 -10.26
CA GLY A 966 -25.26 -71.14 -8.85
C GLY A 966 -24.27 -72.14 -8.25
N VAL A 967 -23.21 -71.65 -7.61
CA VAL A 967 -22.22 -72.49 -6.93
C VAL A 967 -22.85 -73.11 -5.69
N ARG A 968 -23.05 -74.44 -5.69
CA ARG A 968 -23.56 -75.13 -4.51
C ARG A 968 -22.46 -75.53 -3.52
N ARG A 969 -21.30 -75.94 -4.02
CA ARG A 969 -20.12 -76.36 -3.24
C ARG A 969 -18.85 -76.15 -4.07
N THR A 970 -17.73 -75.89 -3.39
CA THR A 970 -16.41 -75.66 -4.01
C THR A 970 -15.42 -76.81 -3.76
N GLY A 971 -15.82 -77.83 -2.98
CA GLY A 971 -14.94 -78.95 -2.57
C GLY A 971 -14.17 -78.69 -1.27
N MET A 972 -14.25 -77.46 -0.74
CA MET A 972 -13.72 -77.09 0.57
C MET A 972 -14.56 -77.68 1.71
N GLU A 973 -13.91 -78.19 2.74
CA GLU A 973 -14.60 -78.52 4.00
C GLU A 973 -14.96 -77.24 4.75
N VAL A 974 -16.20 -77.18 5.23
CA VAL A 974 -16.65 -76.15 6.16
C VAL A 974 -17.11 -76.82 7.44
N GLN A 975 -16.45 -76.52 8.54
CA GLN A 975 -16.92 -76.90 9.87
C GLN A 975 -17.45 -75.66 10.57
N SER A 976 -18.45 -75.83 11.42
CA SER A 976 -19.01 -74.73 12.20
C SER A 976 -19.15 -75.10 13.65
N TYR A 977 -18.90 -74.13 14.52
CA TYR A 977 -19.17 -74.27 15.93
C TYR A 977 -19.84 -73.04 16.51
N VAL A 978 -20.61 -73.25 17.58
CA VAL A 978 -21.38 -72.20 18.25
C VAL A 978 -20.91 -72.00 19.69
N VAL A 979 -20.95 -70.75 20.14
CA VAL A 979 -20.65 -70.33 21.51
C VAL A 979 -21.76 -69.39 22.00
N ALA A 980 -22.42 -69.73 23.10
CA ALA A 980 -23.46 -68.89 23.69
C ALA A 980 -23.51 -68.98 25.23
N ALA A 981 -23.98 -67.90 25.87
CA ALA A 981 -24.23 -67.83 27.30
C ALA A 981 -25.45 -66.94 27.63
N ASP A 982 -26.00 -67.08 28.84
CA ASP A 982 -27.13 -66.28 29.34
C ASP A 982 -26.73 -64.83 29.69
N ALA A 983 -25.44 -64.55 29.85
CA ALA A 983 -24.91 -63.23 30.15
C ALA A 983 -23.57 -63.01 29.43
N SER A 984 -23.25 -61.75 29.11
CA SER A 984 -21.98 -61.38 28.49
C SER A 984 -20.81 -61.78 29.40
N VAL A 985 -19.92 -62.63 28.90
CA VAL A 985 -18.75 -63.13 29.64
C VAL A 985 -17.48 -62.72 28.91
N THR A 986 -16.49 -62.23 29.66
CA THR A 986 -15.15 -61.89 29.18
C THR A 986 -14.15 -62.82 29.86
N GLY A 987 -13.33 -63.52 29.08
CA GLY A 987 -12.32 -64.46 29.59
C GLY A 987 -12.03 -65.63 28.65
N ASP A 988 -10.89 -66.28 28.87
CA ASP A 988 -10.53 -67.56 28.24
C ASP A 988 -11.63 -68.59 28.52
N TYR A 989 -11.99 -69.40 27.52
CA TYR A 989 -13.19 -70.22 27.63
C TYR A 989 -13.04 -71.62 27.02
N TYR A 990 -12.51 -71.75 25.81
CA TYR A 990 -12.43 -73.03 25.11
C TYR A 990 -11.14 -73.19 24.31
N THR A 991 -10.88 -74.43 23.90
CA THR A 991 -9.81 -74.79 22.97
C THR A 991 -10.38 -75.63 21.83
N LEU A 992 -9.69 -75.58 20.69
CA LEU A 992 -9.99 -76.37 19.51
C LEU A 992 -8.86 -77.38 19.30
N ALA A 993 -9.19 -78.67 19.22
CA ALA A 993 -8.23 -79.73 18.89
C ALA A 993 -8.50 -80.28 17.49
N PHE A 994 -7.45 -80.27 16.65
CA PHE A 994 -7.50 -80.76 15.28
C PHE A 994 -6.63 -82.00 15.11
N ALA A 995 -7.23 -83.11 14.71
CA ALA A 995 -6.54 -84.35 14.39
C ALA A 995 -6.36 -84.45 12.87
N HIS A 996 -5.12 -84.28 12.40
CA HIS A 996 -4.80 -84.31 10.97
C HIS A 996 -3.37 -84.80 10.73
N ALA A 997 -3.15 -85.46 9.59
CA ALA A 997 -1.87 -86.07 9.23
C ALA A 997 -1.26 -86.96 10.34
N SER A 998 -2.09 -87.78 11.00
CA SER A 998 -1.73 -88.64 12.14
C SER A 998 -1.22 -87.91 13.39
N THR A 999 -1.43 -86.60 13.49
CA THR A 999 -1.09 -85.80 14.68
C THR A 999 -2.29 -85.00 15.17
N THR A 1000 -2.48 -84.93 16.49
CA THR A 1000 -3.49 -84.04 17.10
C THR A 1000 -2.80 -82.86 17.74
N LYS A 1001 -3.24 -81.65 17.38
CA LYS A 1001 -2.76 -80.39 17.98
C LYS A 1001 -3.94 -79.61 18.51
N THR A 1002 -3.71 -78.85 19.58
CA THR A 1002 -4.73 -78.07 20.28
C THR A 1002 -4.31 -76.60 20.31
N THR A 1003 -5.25 -75.70 20.07
CA THR A 1003 -5.03 -74.25 20.20
C THR A 1003 -4.70 -73.87 21.64
N GLY A 1004 -4.13 -72.67 21.83
CA GLY A 1004 -4.21 -72.00 23.13
C GLY A 1004 -5.66 -71.71 23.53
N CYS A 1005 -5.87 -71.22 24.76
CA CYS A 1005 -7.21 -70.81 25.18
C CYS A 1005 -7.73 -69.67 24.29
N LEU A 1006 -8.95 -69.85 23.80
CA LEU A 1006 -9.71 -68.85 23.07
C LEU A 1006 -10.71 -68.20 24.02
N GLN A 1007 -10.84 -66.89 23.92
CA GLN A 1007 -11.80 -66.10 24.69
C GLN A 1007 -13.24 -66.48 24.32
N PHE A 1008 -14.19 -66.30 25.23
CA PHE A 1008 -15.62 -66.52 24.97
C PHE A 1008 -16.11 -65.75 23.73
N ASP A 1009 -15.69 -64.49 23.60
CA ASP A 1009 -16.02 -63.56 22.51
C ASP A 1009 -14.91 -63.45 21.45
N ALA A 1010 -14.03 -64.45 21.36
CA ALA A 1010 -12.88 -64.45 20.44
C ALA A 1010 -13.26 -63.95 19.04
N SER A 1011 -12.51 -62.99 18.50
CA SER A 1011 -12.74 -62.55 17.12
C SER A 1011 -12.48 -63.70 16.13
N ALA A 1012 -13.14 -63.67 14.97
CA ALA A 1012 -12.90 -64.65 13.92
C ALA A 1012 -11.40 -64.73 13.56
N LEU A 1013 -10.74 -63.58 13.47
CA LEU A 1013 -9.29 -63.46 13.25
C LEU A 1013 -8.47 -64.14 14.36
N SER A 1014 -8.89 -64.04 15.62
CA SER A 1014 -8.19 -64.68 16.74
C SER A 1014 -8.29 -66.21 16.66
N VAL A 1015 -9.45 -66.74 16.26
CA VAL A 1015 -9.67 -68.18 16.05
C VAL A 1015 -8.86 -68.67 14.85
N GLU A 1016 -8.89 -67.91 13.75
CA GLU A 1016 -8.12 -68.19 12.55
C GLU A 1016 -6.62 -68.28 12.83
N ALA A 1017 -6.06 -67.26 13.51
CA ALA A 1017 -4.66 -67.24 13.88
C ALA A 1017 -4.29 -68.42 14.79
N ALA A 1018 -5.17 -68.81 15.70
CA ALA A 1018 -4.94 -69.94 16.60
C ALA A 1018 -4.90 -71.28 15.85
N LEU A 1019 -5.80 -71.48 14.87
CA LEU A 1019 -5.84 -72.69 14.04
C LEU A 1019 -4.68 -72.73 13.03
N ASN A 1020 -4.40 -71.62 12.35
CA ASN A 1020 -3.25 -71.49 11.43
C ASN A 1020 -1.90 -71.60 12.14
N GLY A 1021 -1.84 -71.31 13.44
CA GLY A 1021 -0.66 -71.54 14.27
C GLY A 1021 -0.39 -73.01 14.60
N LEU A 1022 -1.34 -73.93 14.36
CA LEU A 1022 -1.13 -75.35 14.59
C LEU A 1022 -0.22 -75.92 13.51
N SER A 1023 0.88 -76.56 13.92
CA SER A 1023 1.84 -77.17 12.98
C SER A 1023 1.26 -78.22 12.02
N ASN A 1024 0.10 -78.82 12.32
CA ASN A 1024 -0.61 -79.75 11.44
C ASN A 1024 -1.70 -79.09 10.56
N VAL A 1025 -1.84 -77.76 10.64
CA VAL A 1025 -2.66 -76.91 9.76
C VAL A 1025 -1.73 -76.05 8.90
N GLY A 1026 -0.83 -75.29 9.53
CA GLY A 1026 0.09 -74.37 8.87
C GLY A 1026 -0.51 -72.98 8.60
N ALA A 1027 0.35 -72.00 8.32
CA ALA A 1027 -0.09 -70.65 8.00
C ALA A 1027 -0.92 -70.62 6.71
N GLY A 1028 -2.09 -69.97 6.74
CA GLY A 1028 -3.04 -69.96 5.63
C GLY A 1028 -3.73 -71.32 5.40
N GLY A 1029 -3.77 -72.19 6.42
CA GLY A 1029 -4.48 -73.46 6.35
C GLY A 1029 -6.00 -73.31 6.40
N VAL A 1030 -6.50 -72.39 7.22
CA VAL A 1030 -7.92 -72.12 7.39
C VAL A 1030 -8.22 -70.63 7.34
N ALA A 1031 -9.44 -70.28 6.93
CA ALA A 1031 -10.07 -68.98 7.17
C ALA A 1031 -11.25 -69.13 8.12
N VAL A 1032 -11.52 -68.12 8.95
CA VAL A 1032 -12.63 -68.16 9.91
C VAL A 1032 -13.51 -66.93 9.78
N THR A 1033 -14.82 -67.13 9.72
CA THR A 1033 -15.84 -66.08 9.85
C THR A 1033 -16.62 -66.26 11.15
N ARG A 1034 -17.21 -65.17 11.66
CA ARG A 1034 -18.06 -65.19 12.86
C ARG A 1034 -19.27 -64.29 12.68
N SER A 1035 -20.45 -64.79 13.03
CA SER A 1035 -21.69 -63.99 13.14
C SER A 1035 -22.33 -64.12 14.53
N GLY A 1036 -23.30 -63.25 14.82
CA GLY A 1036 -24.05 -63.24 16.08
C GLY A 1036 -23.42 -62.43 17.23
N ALA A 1037 -24.10 -62.41 18.38
CA ALA A 1037 -23.80 -61.55 19.53
C ALA A 1037 -23.43 -62.31 20.82
N GLY A 1038 -23.35 -63.64 20.78
CA GLY A 1038 -22.93 -64.49 21.90
C GLY A 1038 -24.01 -64.81 22.94
N THR A 1039 -25.28 -64.48 22.69
CA THR A 1039 -26.41 -64.79 23.58
C THR A 1039 -27.17 -66.03 23.09
N HIS A 1040 -27.92 -66.75 23.94
CA HIS A 1040 -28.67 -67.94 23.51
C HIS A 1040 -29.72 -67.69 22.40
N GLY A 1041 -30.13 -66.43 22.18
CA GLY A 1041 -30.94 -66.03 21.02
C GLY A 1041 -30.12 -65.70 19.78
N LEU A 1042 -28.93 -65.12 19.94
CA LEU A 1042 -28.04 -64.75 18.82
C LEU A 1042 -26.63 -65.27 19.13
N PRO A 1043 -26.40 -66.60 19.05
CA PRO A 1043 -25.15 -67.22 19.46
C PRO A 1043 -24.00 -66.74 18.58
N TYR A 1044 -22.77 -66.76 19.09
CA TYR A 1044 -21.62 -66.66 18.18
C TYR A 1044 -21.56 -67.92 17.34
N VAL A 1045 -21.66 -67.78 16.01
CA VAL A 1045 -21.51 -68.88 15.06
C VAL A 1045 -20.22 -68.67 14.30
N TYR A 1046 -19.26 -69.56 14.48
CA TYR A 1046 -18.01 -69.56 13.75
C TYR A 1046 -18.09 -70.55 12.59
N SER A 1047 -17.68 -70.13 11.41
CA SER A 1047 -17.51 -71.01 10.24
C SER A 1047 -16.02 -71.08 9.91
N ILE A 1048 -15.49 -72.29 9.82
CA ILE A 1048 -14.09 -72.59 9.57
C ILE A 1048 -13.99 -73.21 8.18
N TYR A 1049 -13.27 -72.53 7.32
CA TYR A 1049 -13.03 -72.84 5.93
C TYR A 1049 -11.65 -73.47 5.80
N PHE A 1050 -11.58 -74.75 5.42
CA PHE A 1050 -10.32 -75.46 5.24
C PHE A 1050 -9.79 -75.28 3.81
N GLU A 1051 -9.19 -74.12 3.56
CA GLU A 1051 -8.81 -73.65 2.21
C GLU A 1051 -7.33 -73.89 1.86
N GLY A 1052 -6.44 -74.05 2.85
CA GLY A 1052 -5.03 -74.24 2.57
C GLY A 1052 -4.70 -75.63 2.04
N ALA A 1053 -3.69 -75.71 1.16
CA ALA A 1053 -3.27 -76.94 0.50
C ALA A 1053 -2.93 -78.10 1.46
N SER A 1054 -2.52 -77.81 2.71
CA SER A 1054 -2.22 -78.79 3.76
C SER A 1054 -3.46 -79.46 4.36
N VAL A 1055 -4.63 -78.83 4.24
CA VAL A 1055 -5.93 -79.30 4.75
C VAL A 1055 -6.96 -79.48 3.63
N ALA A 1056 -6.51 -79.49 2.38
CA ALA A 1056 -7.36 -79.74 1.22
C ALA A 1056 -7.93 -81.17 1.26
N GLY A 1057 -9.27 -81.29 1.19
CA GLY A 1057 -10.00 -82.55 1.21
C GLY A 1057 -10.90 -82.71 2.44
N ASP A 1058 -11.42 -83.93 2.63
CA ASP A 1058 -12.22 -84.30 3.80
C ASP A 1058 -11.30 -84.36 5.03
N VAL A 1059 -11.58 -83.57 6.06
CA VAL A 1059 -10.77 -83.47 7.28
C VAL A 1059 -11.58 -83.93 8.50
N ALA A 1060 -10.87 -84.33 9.56
CA ALA A 1060 -11.57 -84.75 10.78
C ALA A 1060 -12.29 -83.55 11.41
N GLN A 1061 -13.51 -83.79 11.91
CA GLN A 1061 -14.22 -82.78 12.70
C GLN A 1061 -13.36 -82.36 13.89
N LEU A 1062 -13.14 -81.04 14.01
CA LEU A 1062 -12.49 -80.43 15.17
C LEU A 1062 -13.16 -80.94 16.45
N GLN A 1063 -12.42 -80.87 17.56
CA GLN A 1063 -12.95 -81.25 18.88
C GLN A 1063 -12.90 -80.02 19.77
N LEU A 1064 -14.07 -79.61 20.28
CA LEU A 1064 -14.20 -78.56 21.28
C LEU A 1064 -13.89 -79.12 22.66
N SER A 1065 -13.05 -78.40 23.41
CA SER A 1065 -12.82 -78.72 24.82
C SER A 1065 -12.76 -77.47 25.68
N HIS A 1066 -13.60 -77.45 26.72
CA HIS A 1066 -13.53 -76.52 27.85
C HIS A 1066 -12.86 -77.23 29.04
N THR A 1067 -11.54 -77.22 29.13
CA THR A 1067 -10.87 -77.79 30.32
C THR A 1067 -10.75 -76.75 31.41
N ALA A 1068 -10.62 -77.17 32.68
CA ALA A 1068 -10.37 -76.27 33.82
C ALA A 1068 -9.10 -75.40 33.65
N ALA A 1069 -8.24 -75.69 32.67
CA ALA A 1069 -7.06 -74.92 32.33
C ALA A 1069 -7.36 -73.55 31.66
N CYS A 1070 -8.55 -73.37 31.08
CA CYS A 1070 -9.00 -72.08 30.52
C CYS A 1070 -9.99 -71.35 31.46
N ALA A 1071 -10.03 -71.66 32.77
CA ALA A 1071 -11.10 -71.19 33.66
C ALA A 1071 -10.92 -69.74 34.15
N GLY A 1072 -11.30 -68.76 33.33
CA GLY A 1072 -11.59 -67.39 33.75
C GLY A 1072 -13.09 -67.12 33.71
N VAL A 1073 -13.83 -67.51 34.75
CA VAL A 1073 -15.30 -67.34 34.93
C VAL A 1073 -16.16 -68.26 34.04
N VAL A 1074 -16.87 -69.21 34.68
CA VAL A 1074 -17.85 -70.07 34.00
C VAL A 1074 -19.20 -69.33 33.93
N PRO A 1075 -19.76 -69.08 32.72
CA PRO A 1075 -21.12 -68.55 32.58
C PRO A 1075 -22.14 -69.53 33.18
N THR A 1076 -23.29 -69.06 33.68
CA THR A 1076 -24.41 -69.99 33.92
C THR A 1076 -24.92 -70.50 32.57
N LEU A 1077 -24.90 -71.83 32.40
CA LEU A 1077 -25.47 -72.57 31.26
C LEU A 1077 -24.86 -72.23 29.87
N PRO A 1078 -23.56 -72.44 29.62
CA PRO A 1078 -23.01 -72.18 28.30
C PRO A 1078 -23.27 -73.34 27.32
N ALA A 1079 -23.51 -73.01 26.05
CA ALA A 1079 -23.66 -73.99 24.96
C ALA A 1079 -22.47 -73.95 24.00
N LEU A 1080 -21.83 -75.11 23.84
CA LEU A 1080 -20.76 -75.36 22.87
C LEU A 1080 -21.17 -76.53 22.00
N HIS A 1081 -21.23 -76.34 20.69
CA HIS A 1081 -21.54 -77.41 19.75
C HIS A 1081 -20.74 -77.23 18.46
N MET A 1082 -20.28 -78.34 17.89
CA MET A 1082 -19.49 -78.36 16.68
C MET A 1082 -20.00 -79.43 15.72
N ARG A 1083 -19.96 -79.11 14.43
CA ARG A 1083 -20.40 -79.98 13.36
C ARG A 1083 -19.62 -79.68 12.07
N THR A 1084 -19.43 -80.69 11.25
CA THR A 1084 -19.11 -80.47 9.84
C THR A 1084 -20.38 -80.06 9.08
N VAL A 1085 -20.32 -78.90 8.43
CA VAL A 1085 -21.43 -78.31 7.65
C VAL A 1085 -21.37 -78.79 6.21
N VAL A 1086 -20.16 -78.80 5.65
CA VAL A 1086 -19.85 -79.31 4.32
C VAL A 1086 -18.60 -80.16 4.46
N ASN A 1087 -18.67 -81.46 4.15
CA ASN A 1087 -17.48 -82.30 4.08
C ASN A 1087 -16.62 -81.87 2.89
N GLY A 1088 -15.29 -81.84 3.08
CA GLY A 1088 -14.36 -81.53 2.00
C GLY A 1088 -14.12 -82.72 1.08
N GLY A 1089 -13.39 -82.47 0.00
CA GLY A 1089 -12.94 -83.51 -0.92
C GLY A 1089 -13.99 -83.95 -1.95
N TYR A 1090 -13.66 -85.02 -2.67
CA TYR A 1090 -14.49 -85.55 -3.76
C TYR A 1090 -15.68 -86.33 -3.19
N THR A 1091 -16.87 -86.11 -3.74
CA THR A 1091 -18.03 -86.96 -3.45
C THR A 1091 -17.71 -88.40 -3.87
N ALA A 1092 -17.88 -89.38 -2.97
CA ALA A 1092 -17.61 -90.78 -3.28
C ALA A 1092 -18.53 -91.26 -4.41
N HIS A 1093 -17.95 -91.68 -5.55
CA HIS A 1093 -18.67 -92.23 -6.69
C HIS A 1093 -18.54 -93.76 -6.71
N GLN A 1094 -19.66 -94.48 -6.64
CA GLN A 1094 -19.69 -95.92 -6.88
C GLN A 1094 -20.34 -96.18 -8.25
N ARG A 1095 -19.58 -96.75 -9.20
CA ARG A 1095 -20.09 -97.14 -10.53
C ARG A 1095 -20.40 -98.63 -10.54
N LEU A 1096 -21.69 -98.96 -10.65
CA LEU A 1096 -22.15 -100.32 -10.90
C LEU A 1096 -22.16 -100.58 -12.41
N THR A 1097 -21.36 -101.55 -12.87
CA THR A 1097 -21.39 -102.00 -14.28
C THR A 1097 -21.91 -103.43 -14.31
N LEU A 1098 -23.06 -103.62 -14.94
CA LEU A 1098 -23.69 -104.92 -15.13
C LEU A 1098 -23.45 -105.35 -16.58
N SER A 1099 -22.79 -106.50 -16.80
CA SER A 1099 -22.53 -107.02 -18.15
C SER A 1099 -22.90 -108.51 -18.25
N THR A 1100 -23.38 -108.93 -19.43
CA THR A 1100 -23.69 -110.34 -19.75
C THR A 1100 -22.95 -110.71 -21.03
N GLU A 1101 -22.30 -111.87 -21.10
CA GLU A 1101 -21.49 -112.20 -22.27
C GLU A 1101 -22.31 -112.64 -23.51
N THR A 1102 -23.57 -113.10 -23.39
CA THR A 1102 -24.59 -113.17 -24.47
C THR A 1102 -26.01 -113.48 -23.93
N GLY A 1103 -27.07 -112.93 -24.56
CA GLY A 1103 -28.50 -113.18 -24.26
C GLY A 1103 -29.26 -112.03 -23.59
N THR A 1104 -30.59 -111.97 -23.73
CA THR A 1104 -31.45 -110.99 -23.02
C THR A 1104 -31.87 -111.51 -21.65
N VAL A 1105 -31.50 -110.79 -20.59
CA VAL A 1105 -31.91 -111.08 -19.21
C VAL A 1105 -33.09 -110.18 -18.85
N THR A 1106 -34.20 -110.77 -18.39
CA THR A 1106 -35.40 -110.03 -17.98
C THR A 1106 -35.90 -110.58 -16.64
N GLY A 1107 -36.13 -109.70 -15.65
CA GLY A 1107 -36.58 -110.03 -14.30
C GLY A 1107 -35.69 -109.45 -13.17
N PRO A 1108 -36.16 -109.52 -11.91
CA PRO A 1108 -35.47 -108.93 -10.74
C PRO A 1108 -34.13 -109.62 -10.47
N TYR A 1109 -33.02 -108.88 -10.53
CA TYR A 1109 -31.69 -109.48 -10.69
C TYR A 1109 -30.66 -109.13 -9.62
N PHE A 1110 -30.67 -107.91 -9.09
CA PHE A 1110 -29.69 -107.49 -8.08
C PHE A 1110 -30.36 -106.71 -6.95
N LYS A 1111 -29.75 -106.74 -5.77
CA LYS A 1111 -30.10 -105.85 -4.66
C LYS A 1111 -28.88 -105.01 -4.32
N LEU A 1112 -29.12 -103.77 -3.92
CA LEU A 1112 -28.08 -102.91 -3.39
C LEU A 1112 -28.22 -102.90 -1.87
N SER A 1113 -27.13 -103.10 -1.16
CA SER A 1113 -27.10 -103.10 0.30
C SER A 1113 -26.15 -102.06 0.83
N THR A 1114 -26.55 -101.41 1.91
CA THR A 1114 -25.74 -100.48 2.69
C THR A 1114 -25.36 -101.11 4.02
N SER A 1115 -24.25 -100.67 4.58
CA SER A 1115 -23.83 -100.96 5.95
C SER A 1115 -23.24 -99.67 6.51
N THR A 1116 -23.74 -99.24 7.67
CA THR A 1116 -23.15 -98.14 8.44
C THR A 1116 -22.71 -98.66 9.80
N THR A 1117 -21.83 -97.94 10.48
CA THR A 1117 -21.41 -98.27 11.85
C THR A 1117 -22.50 -98.06 12.91
N PHE A 1118 -23.63 -97.45 12.55
CA PHE A 1118 -24.66 -96.99 13.49
C PHE A 1118 -26.04 -97.67 13.31
N ALA A 1119 -26.25 -98.45 12.23
CA ALA A 1119 -27.48 -99.20 12.00
C ALA A 1119 -27.22 -100.56 11.33
N ALA A 1120 -28.14 -101.51 11.53
CA ALA A 1120 -28.11 -102.78 10.80
C ALA A 1120 -28.29 -102.52 9.30
N GLY A 1121 -27.40 -103.08 8.47
CA GLY A 1121 -27.36 -102.80 7.04
C GLY A 1121 -28.68 -103.04 6.32
N GLN A 1122 -29.10 -102.09 5.49
CA GLN A 1122 -30.34 -102.18 4.73
C GLN A 1122 -30.09 -102.66 3.31
N THR A 1123 -31.12 -103.24 2.68
CA THR A 1123 -31.00 -103.79 1.33
C THR A 1123 -32.25 -103.44 0.54
N THR A 1124 -32.08 -102.99 -0.70
CA THR A 1124 -33.21 -102.65 -1.58
C THR A 1124 -34.05 -103.90 -1.89
N ALA A 1125 -35.27 -103.69 -2.38
CA ALA A 1125 -35.95 -104.73 -3.15
C ALA A 1125 -35.09 -105.14 -4.36
N CYS A 1126 -35.37 -106.31 -4.97
CA CYS A 1126 -34.66 -106.68 -6.19
C CYS A 1126 -34.95 -105.67 -7.31
N LEU A 1127 -33.89 -105.19 -7.94
CA LEU A 1127 -33.89 -104.28 -9.08
C LEU A 1127 -33.67 -105.08 -10.37
N ASP A 1128 -34.35 -104.68 -11.44
CA ASP A 1128 -34.20 -105.26 -12.77
C ASP A 1128 -32.87 -104.86 -13.41
N TRP A 1129 -32.30 -105.74 -14.24
CA TRP A 1129 -30.98 -105.58 -14.90
C TRP A 1129 -30.85 -104.30 -15.75
N GLY A 1130 -31.96 -103.72 -16.22
CA GLY A 1130 -32.02 -102.47 -16.97
C GLY A 1130 -32.92 -101.40 -16.35
N ALA A 1131 -33.10 -101.43 -15.03
CA ALA A 1131 -33.97 -100.49 -14.32
C ALA A 1131 -33.59 -99.02 -14.67
N PRO A 1132 -34.56 -98.16 -15.07
CA PRO A 1132 -34.30 -96.75 -15.32
C PRO A 1132 -33.68 -96.07 -14.10
N ALA A 1133 -32.89 -95.02 -14.33
CA ALA A 1133 -32.25 -94.26 -13.25
C ALA A 1133 -33.24 -93.82 -12.16
N ALA A 1134 -34.45 -93.41 -12.54
CA ALA A 1134 -35.51 -93.04 -11.62
C ALA A 1134 -35.98 -94.19 -10.72
N THR A 1135 -36.00 -95.43 -11.22
CA THR A 1135 -36.39 -96.62 -10.45
C THR A 1135 -35.30 -97.03 -9.46
N VAL A 1136 -34.03 -96.98 -9.89
CA VAL A 1136 -32.89 -97.22 -9.00
C VAL A 1136 -32.81 -96.14 -7.92
N GLN A 1137 -33.03 -94.87 -8.28
CA GLN A 1137 -33.10 -93.75 -7.35
C GLN A 1137 -34.25 -93.92 -6.35
N ALA A 1138 -35.44 -94.31 -6.79
CA ALA A 1138 -36.58 -94.55 -5.90
C ALA A 1138 -36.31 -95.72 -4.93
N ALA A 1139 -35.64 -96.78 -5.38
CA ALA A 1139 -35.29 -97.91 -4.53
C ALA A 1139 -34.21 -97.56 -3.49
N LEU A 1140 -33.22 -96.76 -3.86
CA LEU A 1140 -32.20 -96.26 -2.92
C LEU A 1140 -32.78 -95.23 -1.95
N ALA A 1141 -33.67 -94.35 -2.41
CA ALA A 1141 -34.39 -93.39 -1.56
C ALA A 1141 -35.34 -94.09 -0.55
N GLY A 1142 -35.75 -95.32 -0.85
CA GLY A 1142 -36.50 -96.18 0.06
C GLY A 1142 -35.67 -96.82 1.18
N LEU A 1143 -34.34 -96.73 1.13
CA LEU A 1143 -33.47 -97.14 2.24
C LEU A 1143 -33.38 -96.00 3.25
N THR A 1144 -33.61 -96.26 4.53
CA THR A 1144 -33.60 -95.18 5.54
C THR A 1144 -32.21 -94.60 5.77
N ASP A 1145 -31.17 -95.30 5.35
CA ASP A 1145 -29.77 -94.83 5.39
C ASP A 1145 -29.53 -93.62 4.46
N PHE A 1146 -30.37 -93.43 3.43
CA PHE A 1146 -30.29 -92.31 2.48
C PHE A 1146 -31.50 -91.36 2.55
N SER A 1147 -32.48 -91.67 3.41
CA SER A 1147 -33.59 -90.77 3.72
C SER A 1147 -33.12 -89.64 4.64
N PRO A 1148 -33.71 -88.43 4.57
CA PRO A 1148 -33.53 -87.41 5.60
C PRO A 1148 -33.78 -88.03 6.98
N GLN A 1149 -32.77 -88.00 7.84
CA GLN A 1149 -32.90 -88.45 9.22
C GLN A 1149 -33.68 -87.40 10.01
N VAL A 1150 -34.82 -87.78 10.60
CA VAL A 1150 -35.55 -86.90 11.52
C VAL A 1150 -34.75 -86.82 12.81
N VAL A 1151 -34.07 -85.70 13.03
CA VAL A 1151 -33.40 -85.42 14.31
C VAL A 1151 -34.49 -85.09 15.33
N GLY A 1152 -34.80 -86.03 16.22
CA GLY A 1152 -35.67 -85.75 17.35
C GLY A 1152 -34.97 -84.83 18.34
N PHE A 1153 -35.51 -83.62 18.54
CA PHE A 1153 -35.13 -82.76 19.66
C PHE A 1153 -36.26 -82.76 20.70
N THR A 1154 -35.89 -82.71 21.98
CA THR A 1154 -36.83 -82.58 23.08
C THR A 1154 -37.03 -81.09 23.37
N LEU A 1155 -38.19 -80.55 23.01
CA LEU A 1155 -38.61 -79.22 23.45
C LEU A 1155 -39.22 -79.36 24.85
N ASP A 1156 -38.65 -78.66 25.84
CA ASP A 1156 -39.21 -78.65 27.19
C ASP A 1156 -40.45 -77.75 27.25
N THR A 1157 -41.62 -78.37 27.14
CA THR A 1157 -42.91 -77.67 27.15
C THR A 1157 -43.60 -77.74 28.50
N ARG A 1158 -42.86 -77.77 29.63
CA ARG A 1158 -43.45 -77.84 30.99
C ARG A 1158 -44.51 -76.75 31.30
N THR A 1159 -44.72 -75.77 30.43
CA THR A 1159 -45.78 -74.75 30.48
C THR A 1159 -46.89 -74.86 29.43
N LEU A 1160 -46.85 -75.82 28.49
CA LEU A 1160 -47.83 -75.95 27.40
C LEU A 1160 -48.45 -77.36 27.42
N SER A 1161 -49.73 -77.46 27.81
CA SER A 1161 -50.47 -78.72 27.77
C SER A 1161 -51.22 -78.88 26.44
N GLY A 1162 -51.12 -80.07 25.83
CA GLY A 1162 -52.14 -80.59 24.90
C GLY A 1162 -51.94 -80.40 23.39
N SER A 1163 -50.73 -80.18 22.86
CA SER A 1163 -50.52 -80.06 21.40
C SER A 1163 -49.47 -81.04 20.86
N THR A 1164 -49.76 -81.66 19.71
CA THR A 1164 -48.81 -82.50 18.94
C THR A 1164 -48.17 -81.67 17.82
N ILE A 1165 -46.87 -81.83 17.60
CA ILE A 1165 -46.01 -80.98 16.74
C ILE A 1165 -45.63 -81.73 15.45
N GLN A 1166 -45.61 -81.04 14.31
CA GLN A 1166 -45.02 -81.53 13.05
C GLN A 1166 -44.19 -80.41 12.39
N LEU A 1167 -43.08 -80.78 11.74
CA LEU A 1167 -42.03 -79.88 11.19
C LEU A 1167 -41.99 -79.99 9.65
N SER A 1168 -41.83 -78.88 8.92
CA SER A 1168 -41.53 -78.91 7.47
C SER A 1168 -40.45 -77.90 7.08
N ALA A 1169 -39.53 -78.31 6.20
CA ALA A 1169 -38.27 -77.62 5.91
C ALA A 1169 -38.36 -76.61 4.74
N GLY A 1170 -37.82 -75.39 4.93
CA GLY A 1170 -37.75 -74.42 3.83
C GLY A 1170 -37.19 -73.03 4.15
N ALA A 1171 -36.09 -72.91 4.90
CA ALA A 1171 -35.16 -71.76 4.88
C ALA A 1171 -34.11 -71.98 5.99
N TYR A 1172 -33.01 -72.67 5.68
CA TYR A 1172 -31.92 -72.84 6.64
C TYR A 1172 -30.59 -72.65 5.95
N VAL A 1173 -29.83 -71.64 6.35
CA VAL A 1173 -28.38 -71.62 6.09
C VAL A 1173 -27.79 -72.67 7.02
N ASN A 1174 -27.31 -73.76 6.43
CA ASN A 1174 -26.62 -74.84 7.13
C ASN A 1174 -27.47 -75.62 8.15
N GLY A 1175 -28.80 -75.51 8.20
CA GLY A 1175 -29.65 -76.32 9.09
C GLY A 1175 -29.65 -75.91 10.58
N LEU A 1176 -29.40 -74.64 10.90
CA LEU A 1176 -29.56 -74.06 12.24
C LEU A 1176 -30.79 -73.15 12.30
N VAL A 1177 -31.41 -73.04 13.48
CA VAL A 1177 -32.46 -72.05 13.79
C VAL A 1177 -31.81 -70.91 14.58
N GLN A 1178 -31.95 -69.67 14.13
CA GLN A 1178 -31.40 -68.46 14.75
C GLN A 1178 -32.49 -67.68 15.49
N GLY A 1179 -32.14 -66.90 16.52
CA GLY A 1179 -33.11 -66.02 17.17
C GLY A 1179 -33.51 -64.87 16.25
N GLY A 1180 -34.81 -64.73 16.04
CA GLY A 1180 -35.39 -63.89 15.00
C GLY A 1180 -36.09 -64.69 13.90
N ASP A 1181 -35.76 -65.98 13.77
CA ASP A 1181 -36.49 -66.87 12.86
C ASP A 1181 -37.92 -67.06 13.35
N ALA A 1182 -38.88 -66.77 12.47
CA ALA A 1182 -40.30 -66.93 12.77
C ALA A 1182 -40.67 -68.43 12.71
N VAL A 1183 -40.71 -69.07 13.86
CA VAL A 1183 -41.33 -70.40 14.01
C VAL A 1183 -42.82 -70.18 14.21
N GLN A 1184 -43.63 -70.45 13.19
CA GLN A 1184 -45.07 -70.22 13.26
C GLN A 1184 -45.73 -71.27 14.17
N VAL A 1185 -46.24 -70.82 15.31
CA VAL A 1185 -47.08 -71.58 16.23
C VAL A 1185 -48.52 -71.27 15.85
N ALA A 1186 -49.25 -72.27 15.35
CA ALA A 1186 -50.40 -72.07 14.47
C ALA A 1186 -51.31 -70.85 14.80
N GLY A 1187 -51.44 -70.01 13.78
CA GLY A 1187 -51.87 -68.62 13.73
C GLY A 1187 -51.09 -67.97 12.60
#